data_AF-A0A8K0STM2-F1
#
_entry.id   AF-A0A8K0STM2-F1
#
_cell.length_a   1.000
_cell.length_b   1.000
_cell.length_c   1.000
_cell.angle_alpha   90.00
_cell.angle_beta   90.00
_cell.angle_gamma   90.00
#
_symmetry.space_group_name_H-M   'P 1'
#
loop_
_entity.id
_entity.type
_entity.pdbx_description
1 polymer ?
#
loop_
_entity_poly.entity_id
_entity_poly.type
_entity_poly.pdbx_seq_one_letter_code
_entity_poly.pdbx_strand_id
1 'polypeptide(L)'
;MYYRKKVAIVGGGSAGIAALWALNRTYHDVYLYEAADRLGGHANTVQWKKGKFTTAVDVGFTWMNETTFPNFAKFLDRLGVAMESTEMSFTVSRDGGAFEWARSDGRRGFRQWRSYLSPRIWRIVFDTVRFNHFALDVIMGGHNESVRQGVTNGCETKMETIGEFLQREGYSDAFRDDYLIPLVSALWSASPDKCSLDIPAATLIQFLWKQNLLSSSFTRQRWATLKEGSQAYVSAVMKGFPPNHLFLKTAVRRISNDAQGRVVLHLENGKSEVYDHVILATHGDEAMSIVDATATLQERAILSSFQTTQTEVVLHCDTSLMPKSRKAWSSWNYLSTSSPLISKTKIDQACLTYNLNKLQNIPRAPFGDVLLTLNPLHRPRPELTQGRYFYSNPLYTTAAIHAQKELRDIQNRRGISYAGAWTRYGFHEDGFTSGLFVAKEYLGAKLPFEFTDSTYNQGKRPTLGLGDHLLRLLILFIQVFVRGPLSSRLFGFRGGTSRPVPMGLLLLLQLPPAARAPSPSAEDPIDVRLDASHAAAASAAATAPNPPSIYGRGGARANQGEEPDAAVCAHAVTRRYYALSVSIGAVALAYSAVPLYKMVCQTIGWGGQPVRAHQPGDDGSDISSRVVPVKDAQRIRVTFNSSVSDTLPWKFVPQQREVSVLPGETALAFYKATNQGDKDIIGVATYSVTPAQCAPYFSKIQCFCFEEQRLNAGETVDMPVFFYLDPDLLNDINMRGVQTVTLNYTFFKARYDNNGRFQRPMAA
;
A
#
# COMPACT_ATOMS: atom_id res chain seq x y z
N MET A 1 6.36 18.09 42.85
CA MET A 1 6.04 19.50 42.54
C MET A 1 6.43 19.72 41.09
N TYR A 2 5.48 19.89 40.17
CA TYR A 2 5.83 20.07 38.76
C TYR A 2 6.21 21.54 38.50
N TYR A 3 7.36 21.79 37.86
CA TYR A 3 7.87 23.15 37.62
C TYR A 3 7.13 23.82 36.46
N ARG A 4 6.35 24.86 36.77
CA ARG A 4 5.62 25.68 35.78
C ARG A 4 6.60 26.47 34.91
N LYS A 5 6.70 26.07 33.64
CA LYS A 5 7.44 26.77 32.57
C LYS A 5 6.54 27.74 31.79
N LYS A 6 7.12 28.86 31.36
CA LYS A 6 6.62 29.75 30.32
C LYS A 6 7.09 29.24 28.95
N VAL A 7 6.16 28.81 28.10
CA VAL A 7 6.42 28.14 26.81
C VAL A 7 5.90 28.99 25.66
N ALA A 8 6.73 29.24 24.65
CA ALA A 8 6.28 29.83 23.39
C ALA A 8 6.23 28.77 22.29
N ILE A 9 5.20 28.86 21.45
CA ILE A 9 5.06 28.10 20.22
C ILE A 9 5.15 29.11 19.08
N VAL A 10 6.07 28.89 18.15
CA VAL A 10 6.30 29.75 16.98
C VAL A 10 5.82 29.00 15.74
N GLY A 11 4.76 29.49 15.12
CA GLY A 11 4.05 28.84 14.02
C GLY A 11 2.72 28.26 14.48
N GLY A 12 1.62 28.78 13.94
CA GLY A 12 0.23 28.39 14.18
C GLY A 12 -0.31 27.35 13.20
N GLY A 13 0.57 26.60 12.54
CA GLY A 13 0.21 25.45 11.68
C GLY A 13 -0.21 24.21 12.48
N SER A 14 -0.37 23.07 11.80
CA SER A 14 -0.83 21.81 12.43
C SER A 14 0.04 21.35 13.59
N ALA A 15 1.37 21.47 13.48
CA ALA A 15 2.31 21.13 14.55
C ALA A 15 2.15 22.04 15.78
N GLY A 16 2.02 23.35 15.56
CA GLY A 16 1.84 24.32 16.64
C GLY A 16 0.51 24.16 17.35
N ILE A 17 -0.58 23.97 16.61
CA ILE A 17 -1.91 23.70 17.16
C ILE A 17 -1.94 22.38 17.95
N ALA A 18 -1.24 21.35 17.48
CA ALA A 18 -1.12 20.09 18.20
C ALA A 18 -0.40 20.27 19.55
N ALA A 19 0.75 20.94 19.54
CA ALA A 19 1.51 21.25 20.75
C ALA A 19 0.67 22.11 21.72
N LEU A 20 0.00 23.15 21.21
CA LEU A 20 -0.87 24.02 21.98
C LEU A 20 -1.98 23.21 22.67
N TRP A 21 -2.70 22.40 21.91
CA TRP A 21 -3.80 21.60 22.44
C TRP A 21 -3.36 20.60 23.52
N ALA A 22 -2.19 20.00 23.35
CA ALA A 22 -1.62 19.09 24.36
C ALA A 22 -1.19 19.84 25.62
N LEU A 23 -0.56 21.01 25.48
CA LEU A 23 -0.04 21.81 26.60
C LEU A 23 -1.13 22.59 27.34
N ASN A 24 -2.23 22.95 26.69
CA ASN A 24 -3.34 23.68 27.32
C ASN A 24 -3.99 22.91 28.48
N ARG A 25 -3.72 21.61 28.62
CA ARG A 25 -4.17 20.75 29.74
C ARG A 25 -3.12 20.59 30.84
N THR A 26 -2.03 21.35 30.76
CA THR A 26 -0.93 21.30 31.73
C THR A 26 -0.91 22.56 32.58
N TYR A 27 -0.04 22.61 33.58
CA TYR A 27 0.17 23.77 34.44
C TYR A 27 1.10 24.82 33.80
N HIS A 28 1.52 24.63 32.54
CA HIS A 28 2.42 25.54 31.82
C HIS A 28 1.70 26.78 31.25
N ASP A 29 2.41 27.90 31.17
CA ASP A 29 1.91 29.10 30.49
C ASP A 29 2.31 29.07 29.02
N VAL A 30 1.33 28.85 28.14
CA VAL A 30 1.58 28.66 26.71
C VAL A 30 1.19 29.91 25.92
N TYR A 31 2.09 30.35 25.04
CA TYR A 31 1.91 31.50 24.16
C TYR A 31 2.12 31.06 22.72
N LEU A 32 1.28 31.50 21.79
CA LEU A 32 1.36 31.14 20.37
C LEU A 32 1.63 32.38 19.52
N TYR A 33 2.68 32.31 18.70
CA TYR A 33 3.08 33.34 17.74
C TYR A 33 2.86 32.84 16.32
N GLU A 34 2.14 33.62 15.52
CA GLU A 34 1.86 33.33 14.12
C GLU A 34 2.17 34.57 13.27
N ALA A 35 2.92 34.37 12.18
CA ALA A 35 3.32 35.43 11.27
C ALA A 35 2.14 35.90 10.40
N ALA A 36 1.23 34.98 10.05
CA ALA A 36 0.02 35.29 9.32
C ALA A 36 -1.06 35.92 10.20
N ASP A 37 -2.12 36.40 9.56
CA ASP A 37 -3.33 36.93 10.22
C ASP A 37 -4.35 35.85 10.58
N ARG A 38 -3.99 34.58 10.39
CA ARG A 38 -4.83 33.40 10.64
C ARG A 38 -4.01 32.24 11.16
N LEU A 39 -4.68 31.34 11.88
CA LEU A 39 -4.13 30.04 12.28
C LEU A 39 -4.41 28.96 11.23
N GLY A 40 -3.75 27.81 11.39
CA GLY A 40 -3.94 26.61 10.57
C GLY A 40 -2.84 26.38 9.53
N GLY A 41 -2.17 27.44 9.05
CA GLY A 41 -1.14 27.31 8.02
C GLY A 41 -1.71 26.64 6.76
N HIS A 42 -1.27 25.41 6.46
CA HIS A 42 -1.81 24.61 5.36
C HIS A 42 -3.25 24.10 5.59
N ALA A 43 -3.73 24.01 6.84
CA ALA A 43 -5.16 23.94 7.10
C ALA A 43 -5.76 25.32 6.78
N ASN A 44 -6.44 25.41 5.65
CA ASN A 44 -6.97 26.66 5.12
C ASN A 44 -8.32 26.39 4.45
N THR A 45 -9.39 26.78 5.14
CA THR A 45 -10.75 26.74 4.64
C THR A 45 -11.19 28.13 4.20
N VAL A 46 -11.67 28.25 2.97
CA VAL A 46 -12.15 29.50 2.37
C VAL A 46 -13.58 29.36 1.88
N GLN A 47 -14.25 30.48 1.60
CA GLN A 47 -15.63 30.48 1.13
C GLN A 47 -15.69 30.53 -0.40
N TRP A 48 -16.27 29.50 -1.02
CA TRP A 48 -16.63 29.50 -2.43
C TRP A 48 -18.02 30.08 -2.64
N LYS A 49 -18.17 31.01 -3.59
CA LYS A 49 -19.44 31.71 -3.84
C LYS A 49 -19.95 31.41 -5.25
N LYS A 50 -21.25 31.09 -5.37
CA LYS A 50 -21.94 31.00 -6.66
C LYS A 50 -23.32 31.68 -6.56
N GLY A 51 -23.41 32.90 -7.08
CA GLY A 51 -24.59 33.74 -6.87
C GLY A 51 -24.81 34.01 -5.38
N LYS A 52 -26.00 33.68 -4.86
CA LYS A 52 -26.32 33.82 -3.43
C LYS A 52 -25.86 32.65 -2.55
N PHE A 53 -25.37 31.57 -3.14
CA PHE A 53 -24.98 30.37 -2.41
C PHE A 53 -23.50 30.40 -2.05
N THR A 54 -23.17 29.97 -0.84
CA THR A 54 -21.78 29.85 -0.37
C THR A 54 -21.53 28.48 0.25
N THR A 55 -20.30 27.96 0.09
CA THR A 55 -19.84 26.74 0.77
C THR A 55 -18.40 26.90 1.22
N ALA A 56 -18.07 26.27 2.34
CA ALA A 56 -16.70 26.15 2.82
C ALA A 56 -15.93 25.18 1.91
N VAL A 57 -14.66 25.51 1.65
CA VAL A 57 -13.78 24.76 0.77
C VAL A 57 -12.37 24.76 1.34
N ASP A 58 -11.81 23.58 1.57
CA ASP A 58 -10.39 23.47 1.91
C ASP A 58 -9.52 23.64 0.67
N VAL A 59 -8.51 24.50 0.77
CA VAL A 59 -7.59 24.85 -0.33
C VAL A 59 -6.13 24.52 -0.02
N GLY A 60 -5.86 23.82 1.07
CA GLY A 60 -4.53 23.29 1.41
C GLY A 60 -4.63 21.83 1.85
N PHE A 61 -4.86 21.58 3.14
CA PHE A 61 -5.17 20.26 3.66
C PHE A 61 -6.61 19.85 3.32
N THR A 62 -6.79 18.89 2.40
CA THR A 62 -8.11 18.56 1.81
C THR A 62 -8.60 17.15 2.10
N TRP A 63 -7.70 16.23 2.42
CA TRP A 63 -8.01 14.80 2.60
C TRP A 63 -7.08 14.15 3.62
N MET A 64 -7.56 13.06 4.19
CA MET A 64 -6.80 12.17 5.06
C MET A 64 -7.23 10.73 4.88
N ASN A 65 -6.47 9.82 5.48
CA ASN A 65 -6.82 8.42 5.59
C ASN A 65 -6.71 8.00 7.05
N GLU A 66 -7.80 7.46 7.60
CA GLU A 66 -7.90 7.08 9.02
C GLU A 66 -6.75 6.15 9.45
N THR A 67 -6.25 5.29 8.55
CA THR A 67 -5.16 4.35 8.86
C THR A 67 -3.79 5.01 8.94
N THR A 68 -3.53 6.03 8.10
CA THR A 68 -2.23 6.71 8.04
C THR A 68 -2.19 7.99 8.88
N PHE A 69 -3.31 8.38 9.48
CA PHE A 69 -3.48 9.55 10.34
C PHE A 69 -3.97 9.17 11.76
N PRO A 70 -3.29 8.26 12.47
CA PRO A 70 -3.81 7.66 13.69
C PRO A 70 -3.98 8.67 14.82
N ASN A 71 -3.04 9.61 15.00
CA ASN A 71 -3.13 10.59 16.08
C ASN A 71 -4.13 11.68 15.73
N PHE A 72 -4.10 12.18 14.49
CA PHE A 72 -5.03 13.21 14.05
C PHE A 72 -6.48 12.71 14.04
N ALA A 73 -6.75 11.49 13.57
CA ALA A 73 -8.09 10.90 13.61
C ALA A 73 -8.62 10.77 15.06
N LYS A 74 -7.81 10.22 15.98
CA LYS A 74 -8.15 10.15 17.42
C LYS A 74 -8.40 11.54 18.00
N PHE A 75 -7.61 12.54 17.61
CA PHE A 75 -7.77 13.91 18.06
C PHE A 75 -9.08 14.54 17.56
N LEU A 76 -9.43 14.36 16.28
CA LEU A 76 -10.67 14.87 15.71
C LEU A 76 -11.90 14.26 16.40
N ASP A 77 -11.87 12.96 16.67
CA ASP A 77 -12.90 12.25 17.44
C ASP A 77 -13.06 12.87 18.85
N ARG A 78 -11.94 13.15 19.54
CA ARG A 78 -11.98 13.84 20.85
C ARG A 78 -12.50 15.27 20.80
N LEU A 79 -12.33 15.97 19.69
CA LEU A 79 -12.87 17.31 19.50
C LEU A 79 -14.34 17.30 19.03
N GLY A 80 -14.88 16.14 18.66
CA GLY A 80 -16.21 16.04 18.06
C GLY A 80 -16.27 16.63 16.65
N VAL A 81 -15.14 16.68 15.93
CA VAL A 81 -15.09 17.19 14.54
C VAL A 81 -15.39 16.05 13.58
N ALA A 82 -16.49 16.17 12.83
CA ALA A 82 -16.98 15.11 11.95
C ALA A 82 -16.10 14.92 10.71
N MET A 83 -15.73 13.67 10.46
CA MET A 83 -15.09 13.20 9.23
C MET A 83 -16.16 12.62 8.29
N GLU A 84 -16.04 12.87 6.99
CA GLU A 84 -16.90 12.32 5.95
C GLU A 84 -16.09 11.52 4.93
N SER A 85 -16.65 10.41 4.46
CA SER A 85 -15.98 9.58 3.45
C SER A 85 -15.88 10.32 2.12
N THR A 86 -14.75 10.15 1.43
CA THR A 86 -14.49 10.77 0.13
C THR A 86 -13.96 9.76 -0.90
N GLU A 87 -14.24 10.01 -2.18
CA GLU A 87 -13.76 9.21 -3.30
C GLU A 87 -12.33 9.62 -3.68
N MET A 88 -11.43 8.65 -3.87
CA MET A 88 -10.07 8.91 -4.33
C MET A 88 -9.80 8.30 -5.69
N SER A 89 -10.39 8.91 -6.71
CA SER A 89 -10.06 8.60 -8.09
C SER A 89 -8.89 9.46 -8.61
N PHE A 90 -8.10 8.87 -9.51
CA PHE A 90 -6.90 9.47 -10.07
C PHE A 90 -6.88 9.36 -11.60
N THR A 91 -6.47 10.42 -12.28
CA THR A 91 -6.35 10.46 -13.74
C THR A 91 -5.07 11.15 -14.19
N VAL A 92 -4.52 10.65 -15.30
CA VAL A 92 -3.45 11.29 -16.06
C VAL A 92 -3.98 11.65 -17.45
N SER A 93 -3.76 12.89 -17.87
CA SER A 93 -4.08 13.40 -19.21
C SER A 93 -2.89 14.15 -19.79
N ARG A 94 -2.39 13.68 -20.94
CA ARG A 94 -1.24 14.28 -21.63
C ARG A 94 -1.65 15.00 -22.90
N ASP A 95 -0.91 16.06 -23.22
CA ASP A 95 -0.92 16.75 -24.51
C ASP A 95 -2.33 17.12 -24.97
N GLY A 96 -3.10 17.71 -24.05
CA GLY A 96 -4.47 18.13 -24.33
C GLY A 96 -5.42 16.96 -24.61
N GLY A 97 -5.17 15.77 -24.04
CA GLY A 97 -6.04 14.59 -24.13
C GLY A 97 -5.63 13.58 -25.20
N ALA A 98 -4.44 13.73 -25.81
CA ALA A 98 -3.90 12.74 -26.76
C ALA A 98 -3.69 11.36 -26.10
N PHE A 99 -3.43 11.36 -24.79
CA PHE A 99 -3.37 10.16 -23.96
C PHE A 99 -4.06 10.45 -22.63
N GLU A 100 -5.10 9.68 -22.30
CA GLU A 100 -5.76 9.75 -21.00
C GLU A 100 -5.99 8.35 -20.43
N TRP A 101 -5.72 8.20 -19.15
CA TRP A 101 -6.18 7.06 -18.38
C TRP A 101 -6.61 7.49 -16.98
N ALA A 102 -7.63 6.80 -16.48
CA ALA A 102 -8.27 7.09 -15.21
C ALA A 102 -8.39 5.80 -14.40
N ARG A 103 -8.29 5.92 -13.08
CA ARG A 103 -8.50 4.85 -12.10
C ARG A 103 -9.50 5.34 -11.06
N SER A 104 -10.56 4.56 -10.85
CA SER A 104 -11.62 4.86 -9.88
C SER A 104 -11.78 3.72 -8.88
N ASP A 105 -12.08 4.05 -7.63
CA ASP A 105 -12.51 3.08 -6.61
C ASP A 105 -13.77 2.34 -7.12
N GLY A 106 -13.67 1.03 -7.29
CA GLY A 106 -14.81 0.16 -7.66
C GLY A 106 -14.96 -0.21 -9.14
N ARG A 107 -14.28 0.45 -10.09
CA ARG A 107 -14.24 -0.01 -11.50
C ARG A 107 -12.81 -0.08 -12.01
N ARG A 108 -12.33 -1.31 -12.27
CA ARG A 108 -11.05 -1.56 -12.94
C ARG A 108 -11.24 -1.26 -14.43
N GLY A 109 -10.66 -0.19 -14.94
CA GLY A 109 -10.53 -0.06 -16.38
C GLY A 109 -10.14 1.31 -16.92
N PHE A 110 -9.27 1.27 -17.93
CA PHE A 110 -8.95 2.40 -18.81
C PHE A 110 -10.25 2.89 -19.46
N ARG A 111 -10.58 4.17 -19.32
CA ARG A 111 -11.88 4.70 -19.75
C ARG A 111 -11.94 5.12 -21.22
N GLN A 112 -10.86 4.92 -21.97
CA GLN A 112 -10.82 5.03 -23.43
C GLN A 112 -10.57 3.63 -24.03
N TRP A 113 -11.49 3.13 -24.87
CA TRP A 113 -11.38 1.77 -25.44
C TRP A 113 -10.14 1.60 -26.36
N ARG A 114 -9.78 2.66 -27.10
CA ARG A 114 -8.59 2.70 -27.97
C ARG A 114 -7.29 2.54 -27.19
N SER A 115 -7.28 3.00 -25.94
CA SER A 115 -6.12 2.94 -25.06
C SER A 115 -5.79 1.48 -24.65
N TYR A 116 -6.76 0.57 -24.58
CA TYR A 116 -6.49 -0.87 -24.36
C TYR A 116 -5.76 -1.55 -25.51
N LEU A 117 -5.76 -0.98 -26.71
CA LEU A 117 -5.01 -1.52 -27.85
C LEU A 117 -3.56 -1.01 -27.88
N SER A 118 -3.19 -0.08 -26.99
CA SER A 118 -1.85 0.49 -26.94
C SER A 118 -0.89 -0.43 -26.18
N PRO A 119 0.21 -0.90 -26.81
CA PRO A 119 1.26 -1.66 -26.12
C PRO A 119 1.87 -0.88 -24.94
N ARG A 120 1.86 0.46 -25.01
CA ARG A 120 2.34 1.35 -23.94
C ARG A 120 1.54 1.16 -22.64
N ILE A 121 0.22 1.02 -22.74
CA ILE A 121 -0.64 0.85 -21.56
C ILE A 121 -0.44 -0.50 -20.91
N TRP A 122 -0.38 -1.57 -21.70
CA TRP A 122 -0.06 -2.89 -21.16
C TRP A 122 1.31 -2.92 -20.52
N ARG A 123 2.27 -2.16 -21.06
CA ARG A 123 3.58 -2.00 -20.44
C ARG A 123 3.50 -1.27 -19.09
N ILE A 124 2.71 -0.20 -18.98
CA ILE A 124 2.47 0.50 -17.71
C ILE A 124 1.83 -0.45 -16.70
N VAL A 125 0.76 -1.17 -17.08
CA VAL A 125 0.07 -2.12 -16.19
C VAL A 125 1.03 -3.20 -15.69
N PHE A 126 1.81 -3.79 -16.59
CA PHE A 126 2.80 -4.80 -16.24
C PHE A 126 3.84 -4.25 -15.28
N ASP A 127 4.42 -3.08 -15.58
CA ASP A 127 5.43 -2.45 -14.74
C ASP A 127 4.86 -2.00 -13.39
N THR A 128 3.59 -1.58 -13.32
CA THR A 128 2.90 -1.28 -12.05
C THR A 128 2.75 -2.52 -11.19
N VAL A 129 2.25 -3.63 -11.74
CA VAL A 129 2.11 -4.89 -10.99
C VAL A 129 3.48 -5.42 -10.57
N ARG A 130 4.48 -5.33 -11.45
CA ARG A 130 5.88 -5.64 -11.12
C ARG A 130 6.38 -4.77 -9.96
N PHE A 131 6.23 -3.45 -10.05
CA PHE A 131 6.72 -2.52 -9.05
C PHE A 131 6.10 -2.81 -7.68
N ASN A 132 4.78 -2.98 -7.64
CA ASN A 132 4.05 -3.31 -6.42
C ASN A 132 4.58 -4.55 -5.68
N HIS A 133 5.06 -5.55 -6.43
CA HIS A 133 5.60 -6.78 -5.85
C HIS A 133 7.10 -6.71 -5.57
N PHE A 134 7.91 -6.26 -6.53
CA PHE A 134 9.38 -6.33 -6.44
C PHE A 134 10.00 -5.15 -5.71
N ALA A 135 9.35 -3.98 -5.67
CA ALA A 135 9.85 -2.85 -4.91
C ALA A 135 9.94 -3.17 -3.41
N LEU A 136 9.08 -4.07 -2.90
CA LEU A 136 9.10 -4.51 -1.50
C LEU A 136 10.45 -5.13 -1.10
N ASP A 137 11.22 -5.69 -2.04
CA ASP A 137 12.52 -6.29 -1.75
C ASP A 137 13.53 -5.25 -1.22
N VAL A 138 13.40 -3.99 -1.64
CA VAL A 138 14.22 -2.86 -1.15
C VAL A 138 14.02 -2.64 0.35
N ILE A 139 12.81 -2.85 0.86
CA ILE A 139 12.48 -2.66 2.28
C ILE A 139 12.56 -3.97 3.08
N MET A 140 12.47 -5.13 2.43
CA MET A 140 12.63 -6.46 3.05
C MET A 140 14.09 -6.82 3.30
N GLY A 141 15.00 -6.45 2.39
CA GLY A 141 16.40 -6.89 2.36
C GLY A 141 17.31 -6.37 3.49
N GLY A 142 16.75 -5.91 4.62
CA GLY A 142 17.52 -5.54 5.81
C GLY A 142 18.51 -4.38 5.63
N HIS A 143 18.58 -3.74 4.45
CA HIS A 143 19.53 -2.65 4.17
C HIS A 143 19.33 -1.41 5.07
N ASN A 144 18.16 -1.26 5.69
CA ASN A 144 17.96 -0.24 6.71
C ASN A 144 18.61 -0.57 8.08
N GLU A 145 19.00 -1.83 8.34
CA GLU A 145 19.76 -2.23 9.54
C GLU A 145 21.27 -2.24 9.30
N SER A 146 21.76 -2.58 8.11
CA SER A 146 23.18 -2.38 7.76
C SER A 146 23.56 -0.90 7.56
N VAL A 147 22.59 -0.02 7.32
CA VAL A 147 22.77 1.45 7.39
C VAL A 147 22.60 1.98 8.83
N ARG A 148 22.04 1.19 9.76
CA ARG A 148 22.00 1.53 11.21
C ARG A 148 23.31 1.24 11.93
N GLN A 149 24.09 0.28 11.43
CA GLN A 149 25.44 -0.01 11.90
C GLN A 149 26.38 0.42 10.79
N GLY A 150 26.91 1.64 10.84
CA GLY A 150 27.84 2.19 9.84
C GLY A 150 29.17 1.44 9.73
N VAL A 151 29.13 0.15 9.39
CA VAL A 151 30.29 -0.72 9.24
C VAL A 151 30.04 -1.70 8.09
N THR A 152 30.20 -1.21 6.87
CA THR A 152 30.77 -2.02 5.79
C THR A 152 31.91 -1.22 5.17
N ASN A 153 33.15 -1.61 5.49
CA ASN A 153 34.39 -1.23 4.80
C ASN A 153 34.54 0.25 4.38
N GLY A 154 34.37 1.21 5.31
CA GLY A 154 34.91 2.57 5.17
C GLY A 154 34.35 3.44 4.04
N CYS A 155 33.30 3.02 3.35
CA CYS A 155 32.66 3.81 2.28
C CYS A 155 31.19 4.06 2.64
N GLU A 156 30.80 5.32 2.79
CA GLU A 156 29.39 5.70 2.97
C GLU A 156 28.56 5.09 1.83
N THR A 157 27.64 4.20 2.18
CA THR A 157 26.76 3.59 1.18
C THR A 157 25.77 4.66 0.70
N LYS A 158 26.05 5.26 -0.47
CA LYS A 158 25.17 6.21 -1.15
C LYS A 158 23.76 5.62 -1.22
N MET A 159 22.75 6.32 -0.68
CA MET A 159 21.36 5.90 -0.83
C MET A 159 20.97 5.98 -2.31
N GLU A 160 20.58 4.85 -2.90
CA GLU A 160 20.10 4.78 -4.29
C GLU A 160 18.82 5.60 -4.45
N THR A 161 18.79 6.47 -5.46
CA THR A 161 17.61 7.28 -5.77
C THR A 161 16.55 6.46 -6.51
N ILE A 162 15.28 6.90 -6.51
CA ILE A 162 14.24 6.17 -7.25
C ILE A 162 14.54 6.14 -8.77
N GLY A 163 15.17 7.18 -9.32
CA GLY A 163 15.59 7.16 -10.73
C GLY A 163 16.61 6.08 -11.03
N GLU A 164 17.66 6.00 -10.22
CA GLU A 164 18.71 4.99 -10.31
C GLU A 164 18.12 3.59 -10.18
N PHE A 165 17.23 3.38 -9.20
CA PHE A 165 16.51 2.11 -8.99
C PHE A 165 15.70 1.69 -10.22
N LEU A 166 14.89 2.60 -10.79
CA LEU A 166 14.04 2.28 -11.93
C LEU A 166 14.86 1.93 -13.18
N GLN A 167 15.98 2.63 -13.38
CA GLN A 167 16.90 2.37 -14.48
C GLN A 167 17.60 1.03 -14.32
N ARG A 168 18.14 0.74 -13.13
CA ARG A 168 18.81 -0.52 -12.81
C ARG A 168 17.88 -1.73 -13.00
N GLU A 169 16.63 -1.61 -12.58
CA GLU A 169 15.62 -2.68 -12.71
C GLU A 169 14.96 -2.74 -14.10
N GLY A 170 15.22 -1.77 -14.99
CA GLY A 170 14.69 -1.75 -16.35
C GLY A 170 13.18 -1.53 -16.44
N TYR A 171 12.64 -0.65 -15.57
CA TYR A 171 11.27 -0.14 -15.70
C TYR A 171 11.15 0.77 -16.94
N SER A 172 9.97 0.81 -17.55
CA SER A 172 9.76 1.66 -18.73
C SER A 172 9.62 3.14 -18.38
N ASP A 173 10.04 4.02 -19.32
CA ASP A 173 9.77 5.45 -19.23
C ASP A 173 8.26 5.75 -19.14
N ALA A 174 7.42 4.95 -19.79
CA ALA A 174 5.98 5.07 -19.70
C ALA A 174 5.46 4.84 -18.26
N PHE A 175 5.96 3.83 -17.56
CA PHE A 175 5.63 3.63 -16.15
C PHE A 175 6.13 4.79 -15.27
N ARG A 176 7.37 5.25 -15.50
CA ARG A 176 7.95 6.37 -14.75
C ARG A 176 7.12 7.65 -14.94
N ASP A 177 6.90 8.06 -16.18
CA ASP A 177 6.38 9.37 -16.55
C ASP A 177 4.84 9.42 -16.55
N ASP A 178 4.15 8.32 -16.83
CA ASP A 178 2.69 8.29 -16.95
C ASP A 178 1.99 7.64 -15.74
N TYR A 179 2.73 7.08 -14.78
CA TYR A 179 2.16 6.46 -13.59
C TYR A 179 2.86 6.91 -12.31
N LEU A 180 4.17 6.63 -12.15
CA LEU A 180 4.84 6.84 -10.86
C LEU A 180 5.01 8.33 -10.52
N ILE A 181 5.61 9.13 -11.41
CA ILE A 181 5.78 10.57 -11.19
C ILE A 181 4.42 11.25 -10.97
N PRO A 182 3.39 11.02 -11.81
CA PRO A 182 2.06 11.57 -11.58
C PRO A 182 1.45 11.19 -10.22
N LEU A 183 1.57 9.93 -9.81
CA LEU A 183 1.05 9.44 -8.53
C LEU A 183 1.78 10.09 -7.34
N VAL A 184 3.10 10.15 -7.36
CA VAL A 184 3.91 10.75 -6.29
C VAL A 184 3.65 12.27 -6.22
N SER A 185 3.59 12.94 -7.37
CA SER A 185 3.26 14.36 -7.43
C SER A 185 1.87 14.65 -6.84
N ALA A 186 0.89 13.77 -7.11
CA ALA A 186 -0.44 13.91 -6.56
C ALA A 186 -0.51 13.74 -5.04
N LEU A 187 0.24 12.77 -4.50
CA LEU A 187 0.28 12.46 -3.06
C LEU A 187 0.97 13.56 -2.24
N TRP A 188 2.09 14.08 -2.74
CA TRP A 188 2.85 15.14 -2.04
C TRP A 188 2.40 16.56 -2.41
N SER A 189 1.41 16.71 -3.28
CA SER A 189 0.98 18.04 -3.77
C SER A 189 2.17 18.87 -4.31
N ALA A 190 3.21 18.19 -4.78
CA ALA A 190 4.46 18.79 -5.20
C ALA A 190 4.42 19.09 -6.70
N SER A 191 5.12 20.15 -7.13
CA SER A 191 5.29 20.41 -8.56
C SER A 191 5.96 19.20 -9.21
N PRO A 192 5.43 18.68 -10.33
CA PRO A 192 5.98 17.46 -10.93
C PRO A 192 7.43 17.62 -11.41
N ASP A 193 7.84 18.84 -11.76
CA ASP A 193 9.22 19.17 -12.14
C ASP A 193 10.21 19.10 -10.97
N LYS A 194 9.70 19.15 -9.73
CA LYS A 194 10.48 19.07 -8.47
C LYS A 194 10.23 17.79 -7.69
N CYS A 195 9.27 16.97 -8.10
CA CYS A 195 9.15 15.59 -7.66
C CYS A 195 10.29 14.79 -8.31
N SER A 196 11.52 15.10 -7.89
CA SER A 196 12.69 14.62 -8.56
C SER A 196 12.87 13.15 -8.29
N LEU A 197 13.48 12.47 -9.26
CA LEU A 197 13.90 11.09 -9.13
C LEU A 197 15.02 10.92 -8.07
N ASP A 198 15.37 11.97 -7.33
CA ASP A 198 16.44 12.01 -6.33
C ASP A 198 15.97 11.56 -4.94
N ILE A 199 14.66 11.38 -4.74
CA ILE A 199 14.14 10.80 -3.49
C ILE A 199 14.76 9.40 -3.31
N PRO A 200 15.31 9.06 -2.14
CA PRO A 200 15.81 7.72 -1.87
C PRO A 200 14.74 6.66 -2.14
N ALA A 201 15.07 5.64 -2.94
CA ALA A 201 14.12 4.63 -3.38
C ALA A 201 13.45 3.93 -2.19
N ALA A 202 14.23 3.58 -1.16
CA ALA A 202 13.74 2.95 0.07
C ALA A 202 12.68 3.82 0.79
N THR A 203 12.89 5.14 0.86
CA THR A 203 11.96 6.07 1.50
C THR A 203 10.63 6.13 0.75
N LEU A 204 10.68 6.28 -0.58
CA LEU A 204 9.48 6.34 -1.40
C LEU A 204 8.71 5.01 -1.38
N ILE A 205 9.42 3.89 -1.55
CA ILE A 205 8.80 2.56 -1.53
C ILE A 205 8.17 2.27 -0.17
N GLN A 206 8.88 2.58 0.92
CA GLN A 206 8.35 2.43 2.27
C GLN A 206 7.10 3.28 2.46
N PHE A 207 7.08 4.51 1.96
CA PHE A 207 5.90 5.35 1.98
C PHE A 207 4.74 4.74 1.20
N LEU A 208 4.94 4.34 -0.06
CA LEU A 208 3.90 3.76 -0.90
C LEU A 208 3.33 2.47 -0.30
N TRP A 209 4.18 1.64 0.33
CA TRP A 209 3.76 0.47 1.07
C TRP A 209 2.83 0.85 2.24
N LYS A 210 3.25 1.80 3.08
CA LYS A 210 2.46 2.27 4.24
C LYS A 210 1.11 2.87 3.85
N GLN A 211 1.03 3.50 2.68
CA GLN A 211 -0.22 4.03 2.14
C GLN A 211 -1.09 2.93 1.46
N ASN A 212 -0.77 1.64 1.58
CA ASN A 212 -1.41 0.54 0.84
C ASN A 212 -1.46 0.74 -0.69
N LEU A 213 -0.61 1.58 -1.26
CA LEU A 213 -0.60 1.86 -2.70
C LEU A 213 0.13 0.77 -3.50
N LEU A 214 0.94 -0.07 -2.83
CA LEU A 214 1.61 -1.23 -3.42
C LEU A 214 0.79 -2.53 -3.34
N SER A 215 -0.35 -2.54 -2.64
CA SER A 215 -1.13 -3.77 -2.44
C SER A 215 -2.00 -4.10 -3.66
N SER A 216 -2.07 -5.39 -4.03
CA SER A 216 -2.89 -5.85 -5.17
C SER A 216 -4.40 -5.79 -4.88
N SER A 217 -4.77 -5.82 -3.59
CA SER A 217 -6.13 -5.66 -3.08
C SER A 217 -6.31 -4.22 -2.58
N PHE A 218 -6.96 -3.37 -3.37
CA PHE A 218 -7.26 -1.97 -3.02
C PHE A 218 -8.42 -1.81 -2.02
N THR A 219 -8.98 -2.91 -1.51
CA THR A 219 -10.10 -2.91 -0.57
C THR A 219 -9.59 -2.82 0.88
N ARG A 220 -9.16 -1.63 1.33
CA ARG A 220 -9.11 -1.30 2.77
C ARG A 220 -8.78 0.14 3.19
N GLN A 221 -8.81 1.15 2.32
CA GLN A 221 -8.53 2.52 2.76
C GLN A 221 -9.79 3.37 2.82
N ARG A 222 -10.14 3.80 4.03
CA ARG A 222 -11.21 4.76 4.30
C ARG A 222 -10.63 6.16 4.16
N TRP A 223 -10.76 6.71 2.96
CA TRP A 223 -10.43 8.10 2.70
C TRP A 223 -11.52 8.99 3.28
N ALA A 224 -11.07 10.06 3.96
CA ALA A 224 -11.95 11.00 4.63
C ALA A 224 -11.54 12.45 4.36
N THR A 225 -12.52 13.33 4.46
CA THR A 225 -12.38 14.78 4.49
C THR A 225 -13.13 15.34 5.71
N LEU A 226 -12.93 16.61 6.03
CA LEU A 226 -13.58 17.28 7.15
C LEU A 226 -14.85 17.97 6.67
N LYS A 227 -16.00 17.64 7.26
CA LYS A 227 -17.31 18.13 6.82
C LYS A 227 -17.40 19.66 6.73
N GLU A 228 -16.87 20.34 7.73
CA GLU A 228 -16.89 21.80 7.86
C GLU A 228 -15.55 22.44 7.45
N GLY A 229 -14.68 21.64 6.83
CA GLY A 229 -13.32 22.01 6.47
C GLY A 229 -12.32 21.93 7.63
N SER A 230 -11.04 22.05 7.28
CA SER A 230 -9.91 22.00 8.19
C SER A 230 -9.90 23.10 9.25
N GLN A 231 -10.55 24.24 9.00
CA GLN A 231 -10.68 25.31 9.99
C GLN A 231 -11.50 24.89 11.21
N ALA A 232 -12.38 23.89 11.09
CA ALA A 232 -13.24 23.44 12.19
C ALA A 232 -12.44 22.98 13.42
N TYR A 233 -11.39 22.18 13.22
CA TYR A 233 -10.56 21.71 14.34
C TYR A 233 -9.72 22.85 14.94
N VAL A 234 -9.24 23.78 14.12
CA VAL A 234 -8.47 24.95 14.60
C VAL A 234 -9.37 25.79 15.50
N SER A 235 -10.57 26.11 15.04
CA SER A 235 -11.57 26.85 15.82
C SER A 235 -11.96 26.12 17.11
N ALA A 236 -12.08 24.79 17.08
CA ALA A 236 -12.39 23.99 18.25
C ALA A 236 -11.27 24.01 19.30
N VAL A 237 -9.99 23.96 18.89
CA VAL A 237 -8.83 24.08 19.81
C VAL A 237 -8.77 25.47 20.44
N MET A 238 -9.04 26.51 19.67
CA MET A 238 -8.94 27.90 20.14
C MET A 238 -10.13 28.33 21.01
N LYS A 239 -11.19 27.52 21.10
CA LYS A 239 -12.35 27.80 21.94
C LYS A 239 -11.94 27.87 23.41
N GLY A 240 -12.00 29.07 23.99
CA GLY A 240 -11.61 29.33 25.37
C GLY A 240 -10.11 29.54 25.58
N PHE A 241 -9.30 29.62 24.53
CA PHE A 241 -7.89 29.98 24.64
C PHE A 241 -7.74 31.49 24.97
N PRO A 242 -6.88 31.88 25.92
CA PRO A 242 -6.73 33.28 26.31
C PRO A 242 -6.26 34.16 25.14
N PRO A 243 -7.04 35.21 24.75
CA PRO A 243 -6.66 36.05 23.61
C PRO A 243 -5.33 36.78 23.79
N ASN A 244 -4.95 37.09 25.04
CA ASN A 244 -3.68 37.73 25.38
C ASN A 244 -2.45 36.79 25.27
N HIS A 245 -2.66 35.50 25.03
CA HIS A 245 -1.60 34.51 24.79
C HIS A 245 -1.48 34.15 23.30
N LEU A 246 -2.29 34.77 22.43
CA LEU A 246 -2.28 34.57 20.99
C LEU A 246 -1.79 35.83 20.28
N PHE A 247 -0.71 35.70 19.52
CA PHE A 247 -0.10 36.80 18.76
C PHE A 247 -0.11 36.49 17.26
N LEU A 248 -1.15 36.96 16.57
CA LEU A 248 -1.23 36.95 15.10
C LEU A 248 -0.44 38.13 14.52
N LYS A 249 -0.08 38.06 13.22
CA LYS A 249 0.75 39.07 12.54
C LYS A 249 2.04 39.41 13.29
N THR A 250 2.59 38.44 14.00
CA THR A 250 3.74 38.62 14.89
C THR A 250 4.81 37.62 14.51
N ALA A 251 5.57 37.97 13.48
CA ALA A 251 6.67 37.15 13.01
C ALA A 251 7.85 37.18 14.00
N VAL A 252 8.33 35.98 14.36
CA VAL A 252 9.59 35.81 15.10
C VAL A 252 10.72 35.80 14.08
N ARG A 253 11.68 36.73 14.23
CA ARG A 253 12.80 36.89 13.29
C ARG A 253 14.06 36.17 13.75
N ARG A 254 14.28 36.08 15.05
CA ARG A 254 15.50 35.48 15.61
C ARG A 254 15.26 34.93 17.00
N ILE A 255 16.02 33.90 17.37
CA ILE A 255 16.13 33.41 18.74
C ILE A 255 17.58 33.55 19.26
N SER A 256 17.71 33.91 20.54
CA SER A 256 18.94 33.78 21.30
C SER A 256 18.67 33.16 22.67
N ASN A 257 19.71 32.86 23.44
CA ASN A 257 19.59 32.50 24.85
C ASN A 257 20.07 33.67 25.73
N ASP A 258 19.45 33.88 26.89
CA ASP A 258 19.93 34.83 27.89
C ASP A 258 21.07 34.24 28.75
N ALA A 259 21.62 35.03 29.67
CA ALA A 259 22.72 34.59 30.55
C ALA A 259 22.31 33.44 31.50
N GLN A 260 21.01 33.22 31.72
CA GLN A 260 20.46 32.14 32.52
C GLN A 260 20.08 30.90 31.67
N GLY A 261 20.34 30.94 30.36
CA GLY A 261 20.03 29.86 29.43
C GLY A 261 18.59 29.82 28.93
N ARG A 262 17.72 30.76 29.34
CA ARG A 262 16.35 30.88 28.84
C ARG A 262 16.35 31.41 27.41
N VAL A 263 15.28 31.15 26.69
CA VAL A 263 15.17 31.48 25.27
C VAL A 263 14.55 32.87 25.11
N VAL A 264 15.20 33.73 24.32
CA VAL A 264 14.75 35.09 23.99
C VAL A 264 14.27 35.10 22.54
N LEU A 265 12.99 35.36 22.34
CA LEU A 265 12.39 35.59 21.04
C LEU A 265 12.58 37.06 20.65
N HIS A 266 13.09 37.32 19.44
CA HIS A 266 13.17 38.65 18.85
C HIS A 266 12.09 38.78 17.78
N LEU A 267 11.15 39.67 18.01
CA LEU A 267 9.99 39.89 17.16
C LEU A 267 10.31 40.93 16.06
N GLU A 268 9.57 40.88 14.96
CA GLU A 268 9.72 41.82 13.85
C GLU A 268 9.52 43.30 14.25
N ASN A 269 8.68 43.56 15.25
CA ASN A 269 8.44 44.91 15.77
C ASN A 269 9.56 45.43 16.70
N GLY A 270 10.68 44.72 16.82
CA GLY A 270 11.83 45.08 17.66
C GLY A 270 11.68 44.73 19.15
N LYS A 271 10.54 44.19 19.58
CA LYS A 271 10.38 43.70 20.95
C LYS A 271 11.04 42.34 21.15
N SER A 272 11.46 42.07 22.39
CA SER A 272 11.98 40.78 22.79
C SER A 272 11.21 40.21 23.98
N GLU A 273 10.97 38.91 23.97
CA GLU A 273 10.24 38.21 25.02
C GLU A 273 11.01 36.97 25.47
N VAL A 274 11.00 36.70 26.78
CA VAL A 274 11.77 35.59 27.38
C VAL A 274 10.86 34.44 27.76
N TYR A 275 11.34 33.22 27.49
CA TYR A 275 10.64 31.95 27.66
C TYR A 275 11.58 30.88 28.22
N ASP A 276 11.05 29.96 29.04
CA ASP A 276 11.80 28.81 29.53
C ASP A 276 11.96 27.74 28.45
N HIS A 277 11.02 27.69 27.50
CA HIS A 277 11.04 26.76 26.38
C HIS A 277 10.39 27.37 25.13
N VAL A 278 10.94 27.10 23.95
CA VAL A 278 10.38 27.48 22.65
C VAL A 278 10.20 26.25 21.77
N ILE A 279 9.01 26.08 21.22
CA ILE A 279 8.70 25.11 20.17
C ILE A 279 8.66 25.86 18.84
N LEU A 280 9.65 25.61 17.98
CA LEU A 280 9.66 26.06 16.60
C LEU A 280 8.82 25.09 15.76
N ALA A 281 7.56 25.48 15.52
CA ALA A 281 6.57 24.75 14.74
C ALA A 281 6.42 25.29 13.29
N THR A 282 7.54 25.72 12.72
CA THR A 282 7.67 26.32 11.37
C THR A 282 8.22 25.32 10.35
N HIS A 283 8.43 25.74 9.10
CA HIS A 283 9.23 24.95 8.16
C HIS A 283 10.69 24.83 8.63
N GLY A 284 11.43 23.82 8.13
CA GLY A 284 12.79 23.53 8.60
C GLY A 284 13.82 24.60 8.22
N ASP A 285 13.68 25.16 7.02
CA ASP A 285 14.44 26.31 6.55
C ASP A 285 14.11 27.60 7.32
N GLU A 286 12.83 27.83 7.63
CA GLU A 286 12.40 28.93 8.52
C GLU A 286 12.97 28.75 9.93
N ALA A 287 12.93 27.54 10.47
CA ALA A 287 13.50 27.23 11.77
C ALA A 287 15.01 27.50 11.78
N MET A 288 15.73 27.06 10.73
CA MET A 288 17.14 27.37 10.52
C MET A 288 17.39 28.87 10.50
N SER A 289 16.60 29.63 9.72
CA SER A 289 16.72 31.09 9.63
C SER A 289 16.50 31.79 10.98
N ILE A 290 15.53 31.33 11.79
CA ILE A 290 15.25 31.90 13.11
C ILE A 290 16.40 31.64 14.09
N VAL A 291 17.05 30.47 14.02
CA VAL A 291 18.13 30.11 14.96
C VAL A 291 19.53 30.44 14.46
N ASP A 292 19.70 30.80 13.19
CA ASP A 292 21.01 30.82 12.50
C ASP A 292 22.11 31.58 13.26
N ALA A 293 21.77 32.75 13.79
CA ALA A 293 22.70 33.61 14.51
C ALA A 293 23.24 33.01 15.82
N THR A 294 22.51 32.05 16.41
CA THR A 294 22.89 31.35 17.66
C THR A 294 22.94 29.84 17.51
N ALA A 295 22.89 29.34 16.28
CA ALA A 295 22.87 27.91 16.00
C ALA A 295 24.22 27.29 16.36
N THR A 296 24.16 26.17 17.08
CA THR A 296 25.34 25.31 17.25
C THR A 296 25.76 24.71 15.91
N LEU A 297 27.01 24.23 15.80
CA LEU A 297 27.50 23.56 14.59
C LEU A 297 26.61 22.37 14.19
N GLN A 298 26.12 21.62 15.18
CA GLN A 298 25.24 20.47 14.96
C GLN A 298 23.85 20.90 14.48
N GLU A 299 23.24 21.93 15.09
CA GLU A 299 21.96 22.48 14.62
C GLU A 299 22.08 22.99 13.18
N ARG A 300 23.17 23.69 12.85
CA ARG A 300 23.41 24.20 11.49
C ARG A 300 23.55 23.05 10.48
N ALA A 301 24.32 22.01 10.81
CA ALA A 301 24.50 20.86 9.94
C ALA A 301 23.16 20.13 9.65
N ILE A 302 22.33 19.94 10.68
CA ILE A 302 21.05 19.25 10.55
C ILE A 302 20.00 20.12 9.85
N LEU A 303 19.77 21.35 10.35
CA LEU A 303 18.65 22.17 9.90
C LEU A 303 18.83 22.74 8.49
N SER A 304 20.08 23.00 8.06
CA SER A 304 20.37 23.46 6.68
C SER A 304 20.06 22.41 5.60
N SER A 305 19.87 21.14 5.99
CA SER A 305 19.48 20.06 5.08
C SER A 305 18.01 20.09 4.70
N PHE A 306 17.17 20.85 5.42
CA PHE A 306 15.74 20.97 5.13
C PHE A 306 15.49 22.17 4.23
N GLN A 307 14.95 21.91 3.05
CA GLN A 307 14.59 22.93 2.07
C GLN A 307 13.10 22.84 1.77
N THR A 308 12.49 23.96 1.40
CA THR A 308 11.12 23.99 0.91
C THR A 308 11.05 24.45 -0.54
N THR A 309 9.95 24.10 -1.19
CA THR A 309 9.57 24.64 -2.48
C THR A 309 8.22 25.32 -2.38
N GLN A 310 8.09 26.47 -3.02
CA GLN A 310 6.80 27.14 -3.16
C GLN A 310 5.94 26.46 -4.22
N THR A 311 4.64 26.37 -3.94
CA THR A 311 3.58 25.85 -4.82
C THR A 311 2.47 26.89 -4.91
N GLU A 312 2.11 27.30 -6.13
CA GLU A 312 0.94 28.14 -6.37
C GLU A 312 -0.31 27.27 -6.42
N VAL A 313 -1.36 27.70 -5.72
CA VAL A 313 -2.66 27.02 -5.68
C VAL A 313 -3.75 27.99 -6.07
N VAL A 314 -4.52 27.64 -7.10
CA VAL A 314 -5.57 28.50 -7.65
C VAL A 314 -6.92 27.82 -7.53
N LEU A 315 -7.87 28.50 -6.86
CA LEU A 315 -9.26 28.07 -6.71
C LEU A 315 -10.11 28.69 -7.82
N HIS A 316 -10.70 27.87 -8.68
CA HIS A 316 -11.42 28.32 -9.89
C HIS A 316 -12.51 27.34 -10.34
N CYS A 317 -13.25 27.73 -11.38
CA CYS A 317 -14.19 26.88 -12.11
C CYS A 317 -13.82 26.68 -13.60
N ASP A 318 -12.61 27.09 -13.99
CA ASP A 318 -12.09 26.91 -15.36
C ASP A 318 -11.84 25.43 -15.71
N THR A 319 -12.68 24.88 -16.59
CA THR A 319 -12.61 23.48 -17.03
C THR A 319 -11.51 23.21 -18.05
N SER A 320 -10.76 24.23 -18.51
CA SER A 320 -9.61 24.03 -19.39
C SER A 320 -8.44 23.32 -18.69
N LEU A 321 -8.40 23.37 -17.36
CA LEU A 321 -7.45 22.66 -16.49
C LEU A 321 -8.03 21.34 -15.98
N MET A 322 -8.85 20.67 -16.79
CA MET A 322 -9.37 19.33 -16.55
C MET A 322 -9.11 18.43 -17.77
N PRO A 323 -9.14 17.09 -17.62
CA PRO A 323 -9.09 16.16 -18.74
C PRO A 323 -10.19 16.49 -19.77
N LYS A 324 -9.90 16.28 -21.06
CA LYS A 324 -10.85 16.60 -22.14
C LYS A 324 -12.09 15.74 -22.04
N SER A 325 -11.92 14.47 -21.69
CA SER A 325 -13.05 13.58 -21.46
C SER A 325 -13.61 13.79 -20.06
N ARG A 326 -14.88 14.23 -19.96
CA ARG A 326 -15.60 14.28 -18.66
C ARG A 326 -15.70 12.92 -17.97
N LYS A 327 -15.57 11.81 -18.70
CA LYS A 327 -15.55 10.46 -18.11
C LYS A 327 -14.25 10.15 -17.35
N ALA A 328 -13.19 10.88 -17.66
CA ALA A 328 -11.87 10.82 -17.01
C ALA A 328 -11.75 11.82 -15.86
N TRP A 329 -12.81 12.56 -15.51
CA TRP A 329 -12.75 13.47 -14.37
C TRP A 329 -12.70 12.69 -13.06
N SER A 330 -11.58 12.87 -12.37
CA SER A 330 -11.27 12.21 -11.11
C SER A 330 -11.14 13.22 -9.98
N SER A 331 -11.01 12.73 -8.74
CA SER A 331 -10.69 13.58 -7.58
C SER A 331 -9.35 14.28 -7.78
N TRP A 332 -8.37 13.57 -8.35
CA TRP A 332 -7.07 14.10 -8.74
C TRP A 332 -6.83 13.95 -10.25
N ASN A 333 -6.44 15.04 -10.91
CA ASN A 333 -6.25 15.08 -12.35
C ASN A 333 -4.87 15.66 -12.65
N TYR A 334 -3.94 14.78 -13.00
CA TYR A 334 -2.60 15.17 -13.44
C TYR A 334 -2.63 15.52 -14.93
N LEU A 335 -2.27 16.75 -15.25
CA LEU A 335 -2.19 17.24 -16.62
C LEU A 335 -0.75 17.52 -16.96
N SER A 336 -0.29 17.07 -18.13
CA SER A 336 1.05 17.39 -18.59
C SER A 336 1.12 17.68 -20.08
N THR A 337 2.13 18.44 -20.46
CA THR A 337 2.49 18.76 -21.84
C THR A 337 3.92 18.33 -22.12
N SER A 338 4.11 17.66 -23.26
CA SER A 338 5.42 17.27 -23.76
C SER A 338 6.02 18.37 -24.64
N SER A 339 7.33 18.58 -24.49
CA SER A 339 8.05 19.53 -25.34
C SER A 339 8.30 18.91 -26.72
N PRO A 340 7.84 19.52 -27.83
CA PRO A 340 8.18 19.07 -29.17
C PRO A 340 9.68 19.25 -29.51
N LEU A 341 10.42 20.05 -28.73
CA LEU A 341 11.83 20.38 -29.00
C LEU A 341 12.84 19.38 -28.40
N ILE A 342 12.47 18.66 -27.33
CA ILE A 342 13.39 17.72 -26.63
C ILE A 342 13.05 16.27 -26.97
N SER A 343 11.77 15.88 -26.88
CA SER A 343 11.22 14.60 -27.32
C SER A 343 9.73 14.55 -26.99
N LYS A 344 8.90 13.96 -27.86
CA LYS A 344 7.48 13.66 -27.58
C LYS A 344 7.24 12.79 -26.33
N THR A 345 8.27 12.14 -25.79
CA THR A 345 8.16 11.29 -24.61
C THR A 345 8.40 12.03 -23.29
N LYS A 346 9.19 13.11 -23.29
CA LYS A 346 9.59 13.80 -22.05
C LYS A 346 8.56 14.87 -21.68
N ILE A 347 8.21 14.94 -20.40
CA ILE A 347 7.31 15.97 -19.86
C ILE A 347 8.09 17.26 -19.72
N ASP A 348 7.50 18.38 -20.13
CA ASP A 348 8.09 19.72 -20.04
C ASP A 348 7.45 20.53 -18.91
N GLN A 349 6.13 20.42 -18.78
CA GLN A 349 5.36 21.07 -17.73
C GLN A 349 4.24 20.14 -17.29
N ALA A 350 3.87 20.23 -16.02
CA ALA A 350 2.72 19.52 -15.50
C ALA A 350 2.04 20.27 -14.35
N CYS A 351 0.72 20.09 -14.25
CA CYS A 351 -0.10 20.62 -13.16
C CYS A 351 -1.00 19.54 -12.59
N LEU A 352 -1.51 19.79 -11.39
CA LEU A 352 -2.43 18.89 -10.72
C LEU A 352 -3.71 19.64 -10.37
N THR A 353 -4.85 19.15 -10.85
CA THR A 353 -6.16 19.73 -10.55
C THR A 353 -6.96 18.80 -9.66
N TYR A 354 -7.36 19.30 -8.49
CA TYR A 354 -8.30 18.65 -7.60
C TYR A 354 -9.73 19.03 -7.95
N ASN A 355 -10.58 18.02 -8.09
CA ASN A 355 -12.02 18.18 -8.22
C ASN A 355 -12.66 18.17 -6.83
N LEU A 356 -12.88 19.35 -6.27
CA LEU A 356 -13.37 19.48 -4.89
C LEU A 356 -14.83 19.05 -4.75
N ASN A 357 -15.60 19.01 -5.84
CA ASN A 357 -16.93 18.41 -5.81
C ASN A 357 -16.89 16.93 -5.41
N LYS A 358 -15.88 16.19 -5.89
CA LYS A 358 -15.68 14.79 -5.51
C LYS A 358 -14.96 14.66 -4.17
N LEU A 359 -13.89 15.45 -3.98
CA LEU A 359 -12.99 15.29 -2.85
C LEU A 359 -13.58 15.78 -1.52
N GLN A 360 -14.43 16.81 -1.56
CA GLN A 360 -15.05 17.43 -0.38
C GLN A 360 -16.59 17.29 -0.38
N ASN A 361 -17.13 16.39 -1.21
CA ASN A 361 -18.58 16.16 -1.35
C ASN A 361 -19.40 17.43 -1.67
N ILE A 362 -18.79 18.43 -2.33
CA ILE A 362 -19.47 19.69 -2.65
C ILE A 362 -20.44 19.48 -3.83
N PRO A 363 -21.76 19.69 -3.65
CA PRO A 363 -22.73 19.41 -4.69
C PRO A 363 -22.58 20.40 -5.85
N ARG A 364 -22.61 19.91 -7.09
CA ARG A 364 -22.52 20.79 -8.28
C ARG A 364 -23.71 21.72 -8.44
N ALA A 365 -24.89 21.33 -7.97
CA ALA A 365 -26.01 22.25 -7.82
C ALA A 365 -26.08 22.62 -6.33
N PRO A 366 -25.96 23.90 -5.95
CA PRO A 366 -25.92 25.11 -6.78
C PRO A 366 -24.53 25.63 -7.17
N PHE A 367 -23.42 24.99 -6.75
CA PHE A 367 -22.09 25.62 -6.74
C PHE A 367 -21.31 25.61 -8.07
N GLY A 368 -21.71 24.79 -9.03
CA GLY A 368 -20.97 24.51 -10.26
C GLY A 368 -19.76 23.59 -10.04
N ASP A 369 -18.83 23.62 -11.01
CA ASP A 369 -17.54 22.94 -10.91
C ASP A 369 -16.62 23.74 -9.97
N VAL A 370 -16.16 23.11 -8.88
CA VAL A 370 -15.24 23.70 -7.89
C VAL A 370 -13.90 22.99 -8.00
N LEU A 371 -12.90 23.69 -8.53
CA LEU A 371 -11.62 23.13 -8.91
C LEU A 371 -10.47 23.86 -8.20
N LEU A 372 -9.45 23.09 -7.82
CA LEU A 372 -8.23 23.62 -7.22
C LEU A 372 -7.03 23.13 -8.03
N THR A 373 -6.34 24.02 -8.73
CA THR A 373 -5.16 23.64 -9.53
C THR A 373 -3.87 24.11 -8.87
N LEU A 374 -2.92 23.19 -8.76
CA LEU A 374 -1.58 23.40 -8.27
C LEU A 374 -0.65 23.61 -9.46
N ASN A 375 0.10 24.72 -9.46
CA ASN A 375 1.03 25.15 -10.50
C ASN A 375 0.41 25.03 -11.91
N PRO A 376 -0.66 25.80 -12.20
CA PRO A 376 -1.44 25.61 -13.42
C PRO A 376 -0.60 25.77 -14.70
N LEU A 377 -0.78 24.86 -15.67
CA LEU A 377 -0.09 24.89 -16.97
C LEU A 377 -0.26 26.22 -17.71
N HIS A 378 -1.44 26.80 -17.58
CA HIS A 378 -1.77 28.14 -18.05
C HIS A 378 -2.64 28.82 -17.00
N ARG A 379 -2.55 30.15 -16.89
CA ARG A 379 -3.34 30.90 -15.90
C ARG A 379 -4.83 30.67 -16.17
N PRO A 380 -5.63 30.24 -15.16
CA PRO A 380 -7.08 30.19 -15.29
C PRO A 380 -7.62 31.59 -15.59
N ARG A 381 -8.73 31.67 -16.31
CA ARG A 381 -9.35 32.95 -16.64
C ARG A 381 -9.72 33.73 -15.36
N PRO A 382 -9.43 35.05 -15.28
CA PRO A 382 -9.71 35.84 -14.09
C PRO A 382 -11.17 35.78 -13.63
N GLU A 383 -12.12 35.80 -14.58
CA GLU A 383 -13.55 35.74 -14.29
C GLU A 383 -14.03 34.38 -13.74
N LEU A 384 -13.21 33.34 -13.87
CA LEU A 384 -13.51 32.00 -13.34
C LEU A 384 -12.74 31.67 -12.06
N THR A 385 -11.91 32.60 -11.58
CA THR A 385 -11.02 32.42 -10.44
C THR A 385 -11.56 33.13 -9.20
N GLN A 386 -11.55 32.46 -8.05
CA GLN A 386 -12.00 33.06 -6.77
C GLN A 386 -10.90 33.21 -5.73
N GLY A 387 -9.76 32.51 -5.88
CA GLY A 387 -8.65 32.63 -4.93
C GLY A 387 -7.33 32.13 -5.48
N ARG A 388 -6.24 32.71 -4.97
CA ARG A 388 -4.86 32.30 -5.25
C ARG A 388 -4.09 32.28 -3.94
N TYR A 389 -3.39 31.18 -3.70
CA TYR A 389 -2.68 30.91 -2.45
C TYR A 389 -1.28 30.38 -2.78
N PHE A 390 -0.34 30.61 -1.86
CA PHE A 390 1.01 30.11 -1.98
C PHE A 390 1.35 29.31 -0.73
N TYR A 391 1.87 28.10 -0.95
CA TYR A 391 2.25 27.18 0.13
C TYR A 391 3.68 26.69 -0.08
N SER A 392 4.36 26.42 1.01
CA SER A 392 5.72 25.87 1.01
C SER A 392 5.67 24.38 1.38
N ASN A 393 6.17 23.53 0.48
CA ASN A 393 6.22 22.09 0.67
C ASN A 393 7.66 21.62 0.93
N PRO A 394 7.91 20.71 1.90
CA PRO A 394 9.26 20.17 2.14
C PRO A 394 9.82 19.41 0.93
N LEU A 395 11.13 19.55 0.68
CA LEU A 395 11.87 18.77 -0.30
C LEU A 395 12.55 17.57 0.37
N TYR A 396 12.36 16.38 -0.20
CA TYR A 396 12.85 15.10 0.35
C TYR A 396 14.11 14.62 -0.35
N THR A 397 15.22 15.31 -0.11
CA THR A 397 16.54 14.90 -0.58
C THR A 397 17.15 13.82 0.33
N THR A 398 18.17 13.11 -0.15
CA THR A 398 18.95 12.19 0.69
C THR A 398 19.50 12.86 1.95
N ALA A 399 19.95 14.11 1.84
CA ALA A 399 20.44 14.91 2.97
C ALA A 399 19.32 15.18 3.99
N ALA A 400 18.12 15.59 3.54
CA ALA A 400 16.98 15.81 4.43
C ALA A 400 16.59 14.52 5.19
N ILE A 401 16.54 13.37 4.50
CA ILE A 401 16.21 12.09 5.13
C ILE A 401 17.29 11.64 6.13
N HIS A 402 18.57 11.93 5.87
CA HIS A 402 19.63 11.70 6.84
C HIS A 402 19.46 12.58 8.08
N ALA A 403 19.29 13.89 7.88
CA ALA A 403 19.12 14.88 8.93
C ALA A 403 17.90 14.57 9.83
N GLN A 404 16.82 13.99 9.29
CA GLN A 404 15.67 13.53 10.09
C GLN A 404 16.06 12.54 11.20
N LYS A 405 17.05 11.66 10.95
CA LYS A 405 17.52 10.68 11.94
C LYS A 405 18.33 11.33 13.07
N GLU A 406 18.98 12.43 12.77
CA GLU A 406 19.84 13.20 13.67
C GLU A 406 19.07 14.26 14.46
N LEU A 407 17.82 14.57 14.09
CA LEU A 407 16.99 15.57 14.78
C LEU A 407 16.90 15.34 16.29
N ARG A 408 16.86 14.08 16.73
CA ARG A 408 16.83 13.71 18.16
C ARG A 408 18.01 14.27 18.95
N ASP A 409 19.14 14.54 18.29
CA ASP A 409 20.36 14.98 18.95
C ASP A 409 20.29 16.46 19.33
N ILE A 410 19.48 17.26 18.62
CA ILE A 410 19.30 18.70 18.87
C ILE A 410 18.02 19.05 19.64
N GLN A 411 17.07 18.12 19.76
CA GLN A 411 15.81 18.36 20.46
C GLN A 411 16.00 18.68 21.94
N ASN A 412 15.41 19.79 22.39
CA ASN A 412 15.36 20.21 23.80
C ASN A 412 16.74 20.33 24.48
N ARG A 413 17.80 20.65 23.72
CA ARG A 413 19.16 20.80 24.28
C ARG A 413 19.38 22.14 24.99
N ARG A 414 18.77 23.21 24.47
CA ARG A 414 18.92 24.59 24.97
C ARG A 414 17.59 25.32 25.17
N GLY A 415 16.57 24.56 25.58
CA GLY A 415 15.19 25.05 25.70
C GLY A 415 14.48 25.25 24.37
N ILE A 416 15.00 24.69 23.27
CA ILE A 416 14.42 24.78 21.93
C ILE A 416 14.05 23.38 21.43
N SER A 417 12.84 23.24 20.93
CA SER A 417 12.38 22.03 20.24
C SER A 417 11.89 22.38 18.83
N TYR A 418 12.09 21.45 17.90
CA TYR A 418 11.73 21.62 16.50
C TYR A 418 10.58 20.68 16.15
N ALA A 419 9.52 21.21 15.54
CA ALA A 419 8.35 20.45 15.13
C ALA A 419 7.86 20.92 13.76
N GLY A 420 7.31 20.01 12.97
CA GLY A 420 6.82 20.32 11.63
C GLY A 420 6.69 19.08 10.77
N ALA A 421 5.96 19.20 9.67
CA ALA A 421 5.73 18.08 8.75
C ALA A 421 7.03 17.52 8.14
N TRP A 422 8.04 18.39 7.99
CA TRP A 422 9.38 18.06 7.50
C TRP A 422 10.17 17.11 8.40
N THR A 423 9.71 16.85 9.63
CA THR A 423 10.35 15.87 10.53
C THR A 423 10.12 14.41 10.13
N ARG A 424 9.14 14.16 9.24
CA ARG A 424 8.83 12.84 8.66
C ARG A 424 8.43 12.97 7.17
N TYR A 425 7.31 12.39 6.71
CA TYR A 425 6.95 12.32 5.30
C TYR A 425 6.25 13.57 4.73
N GLY A 426 5.97 14.58 5.55
CA GLY A 426 5.46 15.88 5.05
C GLY A 426 3.95 16.00 5.06
N PHE A 427 3.24 15.01 5.61
CA PHE A 427 1.79 15.04 5.71
C PHE A 427 1.32 15.80 6.93
N HIS A 428 0.02 16.09 6.96
CA HIS A 428 -0.59 16.77 8.10
C HIS A 428 -0.43 15.97 9.41
N GLU A 429 -0.57 14.63 9.35
CA GLU A 429 -0.29 13.73 10.48
C GLU A 429 1.13 13.88 11.00
N ASP A 430 2.12 14.03 10.12
CA ASP A 430 3.53 14.14 10.51
C ASP A 430 3.78 15.43 11.30
N GLY A 431 3.26 16.54 10.78
CA GLY A 431 3.30 17.83 11.47
C GLY A 431 2.58 17.77 12.80
N PHE A 432 1.33 17.30 12.81
CA PHE A 432 0.50 17.17 13.99
C PHE A 432 1.18 16.29 15.07
N THR A 433 1.66 15.11 14.68
CA THR A 433 2.33 14.15 15.56
C THR A 433 3.64 14.70 16.11
N SER A 434 4.41 15.47 15.32
CA SER A 434 5.65 16.10 15.81
C SER A 434 5.39 17.12 16.92
N GLY A 435 4.31 17.91 16.80
CA GLY A 435 3.91 18.84 17.85
C GLY A 435 3.44 18.14 19.14
N LEU A 436 2.61 17.11 18.99
CA LEU A 436 2.20 16.26 20.13
C LEU A 436 3.40 15.60 20.81
N PHE A 437 4.37 15.11 20.02
CA PHE A 437 5.56 14.47 20.53
C PHE A 437 6.38 15.42 21.40
N VAL A 438 6.65 16.64 20.93
CA VAL A 438 7.40 17.65 21.71
C VAL A 438 6.68 17.99 23.01
N ALA A 439 5.37 18.23 22.95
CA ALA A 439 4.57 18.56 24.13
C ALA A 439 4.56 17.41 25.17
N LYS A 440 4.42 16.16 24.70
CA LYS A 440 4.43 14.98 25.57
C LYS A 440 5.81 14.73 26.17
N GLU A 441 6.83 14.63 25.33
CA GLU A 441 8.14 14.10 25.70
C GLU A 441 8.97 15.11 26.49
N TYR A 442 8.94 16.39 26.11
CA TYR A 442 9.82 17.40 26.69
C TYR A 442 9.12 18.33 27.69
N LEU A 443 7.79 18.35 27.68
CA LEU A 443 6.97 19.23 28.52
C LEU A 443 5.90 18.49 29.33
N GLY A 444 5.90 17.14 29.30
CA GLY A 444 5.09 16.32 30.20
C GLY A 444 3.58 16.34 29.93
N ALA A 445 3.14 16.75 28.73
CA ALA A 445 1.73 16.72 28.38
C ALA A 445 1.18 15.28 28.37
N LYS A 446 0.01 15.08 28.99
CA LYS A 446 -0.71 13.80 28.96
C LYS A 446 -1.78 13.83 27.89
N LEU A 447 -1.70 12.90 26.95
CA LEU A 447 -2.67 12.78 25.87
C LEU A 447 -3.87 11.93 26.30
N PRO A 448 -5.10 12.27 25.88
CA PRO A 448 -6.31 11.51 26.21
C PRO A 448 -6.48 10.24 25.34
N PHE A 449 -5.43 9.84 24.62
CA PHE A 449 -5.38 8.66 23.79
C PHE A 449 -3.93 8.16 23.70
N GLU A 450 -3.75 6.90 23.31
CA GLU A 450 -2.43 6.33 23.09
C GLU A 450 -1.77 6.95 21.85
N PHE A 451 -0.60 7.54 22.07
CA PHE A 451 0.25 8.11 21.03
C PHE A 451 0.76 6.99 20.12
N THR A 452 0.55 7.13 18.82
CA THR A 452 1.01 6.15 17.82
C THR A 452 2.10 6.79 16.97
N ASP A 453 3.25 6.12 16.80
CA ASP A 453 4.22 6.61 15.81
C ASP A 453 3.69 6.32 14.41
N SER A 454 3.27 7.38 13.71
CA SER A 454 2.75 7.32 12.34
C SER A 454 3.72 6.63 11.36
N THR A 455 5.01 6.57 11.73
CA THR A 455 6.04 5.88 10.98
C THR A 455 5.81 4.36 10.88
N TYR A 456 5.09 3.69 11.78
CA TYR A 456 5.05 2.21 11.83
C TYR A 456 3.65 1.57 11.85
N ASN A 457 2.61 2.27 11.40
CA ASN A 457 1.23 1.77 11.48
C ASN A 457 0.95 0.43 10.76
N GLN A 458 1.75 0.07 9.74
CA GLN A 458 1.62 -1.19 9.01
C GLN A 458 2.66 -2.26 9.41
N GLY A 459 3.35 -2.05 10.54
CA GLY A 459 4.48 -2.87 10.94
C GLY A 459 5.80 -2.40 10.34
N LYS A 460 6.89 -3.08 10.69
CA LYS A 460 8.26 -2.69 10.29
C LYS A 460 8.69 -3.23 8.93
N ARG A 461 8.13 -4.36 8.48
CA ARG A 461 8.48 -5.05 7.23
C ARG A 461 7.25 -5.71 6.61
N PRO A 462 7.14 -5.74 5.27
CA PRO A 462 6.10 -6.49 4.60
C PRO A 462 6.34 -8.00 4.74
N THR A 463 5.26 -8.76 4.88
CA THR A 463 5.27 -10.22 4.80
C THR A 463 4.61 -10.64 3.50
N LEU A 464 5.22 -11.58 2.78
CA LEU A 464 4.70 -12.08 1.51
C LEU A 464 3.95 -13.39 1.77
N GLY A 465 2.75 -13.51 1.21
CA GLY A 465 2.01 -14.76 1.20
C GLY A 465 2.41 -15.67 0.04
N LEU A 466 1.91 -16.92 0.06
CA LEU A 466 2.11 -17.86 -1.05
C LEU A 466 1.63 -17.31 -2.40
N GLY A 467 0.51 -16.57 -2.39
CA GLY A 467 -0.03 -15.91 -3.58
C GLY A 467 0.92 -14.87 -4.16
N ASP A 468 1.59 -14.08 -3.32
CA ASP A 468 2.56 -13.08 -3.77
C ASP A 468 3.77 -13.74 -4.41
N HIS A 469 4.26 -14.85 -3.83
CA HIS A 469 5.35 -15.63 -4.42
C HIS A 469 4.98 -16.23 -5.77
N LEU A 470 3.79 -16.80 -5.93
CA LEU A 470 3.31 -17.33 -7.21
C LEU A 470 3.20 -16.22 -8.28
N LEU A 471 2.68 -15.05 -7.90
CA LEU A 471 2.57 -13.91 -8.80
C LEU A 471 3.96 -13.36 -9.19
N ARG A 472 4.90 -13.29 -8.26
CA ARG A 472 6.30 -12.95 -8.54
C ARG A 472 6.94 -13.91 -9.54
N LEU A 473 6.73 -15.21 -9.39
CA LEU A 473 7.21 -16.22 -10.36
C LEU A 473 6.61 -16.00 -11.74
N LEU A 474 5.30 -15.73 -11.83
CA LEU A 474 4.63 -15.40 -13.10
C LEU A 474 5.21 -14.14 -13.75
N ILE A 475 5.46 -13.08 -12.97
CA ILE A 475 6.06 -11.84 -13.48
C ILE A 475 7.48 -12.11 -14.00
N LEU A 476 8.30 -12.86 -13.27
CA LEU A 476 9.65 -13.24 -13.72
C LEU A 476 9.61 -14.06 -15.00
N PHE A 477 8.67 -15.01 -15.10
CA PHE A 477 8.44 -15.78 -16.32
C PHE A 477 8.14 -14.85 -17.51
N ILE A 478 7.24 -13.88 -17.35
CA ILE A 478 6.92 -12.91 -18.41
C ILE A 478 8.16 -12.07 -18.78
N GLN A 479 8.97 -11.62 -17.81
CA GLN A 479 10.18 -10.84 -18.10
C GLN A 479 11.20 -11.62 -18.92
N VAL A 480 11.49 -12.85 -18.51
CA VAL A 480 12.53 -13.69 -19.12
C VAL A 480 12.06 -14.20 -20.48
N PHE A 481 10.84 -14.74 -20.57
CA PHE A 481 10.39 -15.51 -21.73
C PHE A 481 9.55 -14.72 -22.74
N VAL A 482 8.95 -13.59 -22.35
CA VAL A 482 8.18 -12.74 -23.27
C VAL A 482 8.96 -11.50 -23.69
N ARG A 483 9.62 -10.80 -22.75
CA ARG A 483 10.30 -9.52 -23.03
C ARG A 483 11.74 -9.69 -23.53
N GLY A 484 12.50 -10.63 -22.97
CA GLY A 484 13.87 -10.92 -23.41
C GLY A 484 13.97 -11.10 -24.94
N PRO A 485 13.17 -11.99 -25.54
CA PRO A 485 13.17 -12.25 -26.99
C PRO A 485 12.54 -11.14 -27.86
N LEU A 486 11.54 -10.40 -27.35
CA LEU A 486 10.90 -9.33 -28.12
C LEU A 486 11.83 -8.11 -28.29
N SER A 487 12.61 -7.78 -27.26
CA SER A 487 13.55 -6.67 -27.30
C SER A 487 14.73 -6.91 -28.25
N SER A 488 15.17 -8.16 -28.39
CA SER A 488 16.24 -8.54 -29.33
C SER A 488 15.75 -8.69 -30.78
N ARG A 489 14.46 -8.93 -31.00
CA ARG A 489 13.86 -9.08 -32.35
C ARG A 489 13.29 -7.78 -32.94
N LEU A 490 12.84 -6.82 -32.13
CA LEU A 490 12.21 -5.57 -32.61
C LEU A 490 13.17 -4.37 -32.67
N PHE A 491 14.20 -4.33 -31.82
CA PHE A 491 15.15 -3.22 -31.76
C PHE A 491 16.57 -3.78 -31.84
N GLY A 492 17.07 -4.01 -33.06
CA GLY A 492 18.40 -4.58 -33.31
C GLY A 492 19.53 -3.80 -32.62
N PHE A 493 19.77 -4.08 -31.34
CA PHE A 493 20.89 -3.56 -30.58
C PHE A 493 22.03 -4.56 -30.70
N ARG A 494 22.99 -4.23 -31.57
CA ARG A 494 24.38 -4.72 -31.45
C ARG A 494 25.08 -3.86 -30.40
N GLY A 495 25.56 -4.50 -29.33
CA GLY A 495 26.54 -3.94 -28.39
C GLY A 495 25.99 -3.57 -27.01
N GLY A 496 26.57 -4.17 -25.96
CA GLY A 496 26.41 -3.76 -24.56
C GLY A 496 26.19 -4.91 -23.58
N THR A 497 27.29 -5.41 -23.00
CA THR A 497 27.48 -6.20 -21.76
C THR A 497 26.28 -6.96 -21.17
N SER A 498 26.48 -8.26 -20.95
CA SER A 498 25.68 -9.17 -20.11
C SER A 498 24.91 -8.46 -18.99
N ARG A 499 23.57 -8.41 -19.13
CA ARG A 499 22.67 -7.94 -18.08
C ARG A 499 22.83 -8.81 -16.82
N PRO A 500 22.98 -8.24 -15.62
CA PRO A 500 22.96 -9.05 -14.40
C PRO A 500 21.59 -9.70 -14.24
N VAL A 501 21.60 -10.94 -13.75
CA VAL A 501 20.40 -11.67 -13.36
C VAL A 501 19.62 -10.81 -12.34
N PRO A 502 18.30 -10.61 -12.50
CA PRO A 502 17.51 -9.82 -11.54
C PRO A 502 17.67 -10.39 -10.12
N MET A 503 17.89 -9.53 -9.13
CA MET A 503 18.19 -9.89 -7.74
C MET A 503 17.13 -10.82 -7.12
N GLY A 504 15.89 -10.79 -7.64
CA GLY A 504 14.82 -11.70 -7.26
C GLY A 504 15.10 -13.19 -7.57
N LEU A 505 15.91 -13.52 -8.58
CA LEU A 505 16.32 -14.91 -8.86
C LEU A 505 17.37 -15.39 -7.84
N LEU A 506 18.24 -14.50 -7.37
CA LEU A 506 19.28 -14.78 -6.36
C LEU A 506 18.67 -15.00 -4.97
N LEU A 507 17.62 -14.27 -4.61
CA LEU A 507 16.91 -14.41 -3.33
C LEU A 507 16.00 -15.66 -3.29
N LEU A 508 15.42 -16.08 -4.42
CA LEU A 508 14.63 -17.32 -4.51
C LEU A 508 15.48 -18.60 -4.36
N LEU A 509 16.79 -18.51 -4.59
CA LEU A 509 17.73 -19.64 -4.47
C LEU A 509 18.32 -19.79 -3.06
N GLN A 510 18.01 -18.89 -2.12
CA GLN A 510 18.40 -19.02 -0.71
C GLN A 510 17.34 -19.85 0.05
N LEU A 511 17.52 -21.18 0.05
CA LEU A 511 16.83 -22.06 0.99
C LEU A 511 17.23 -21.70 2.44
N PRO A 512 16.30 -21.63 3.41
CA PRO A 512 16.67 -21.44 4.81
C PRO A 512 17.47 -22.66 5.30
N PRO A 513 18.55 -22.48 6.10
CA PRO A 513 19.22 -23.61 6.72
C PRO A 513 18.26 -24.30 7.69
N ALA A 514 18.24 -25.63 7.64
CA ALA A 514 17.41 -26.46 8.50
C ALA A 514 17.63 -26.12 9.98
N ALA A 515 16.54 -25.85 10.69
CA ALA A 515 16.54 -25.63 12.13
C ALA A 515 17.07 -26.88 12.85
N ARG A 516 18.23 -26.77 13.51
CA ARG A 516 18.71 -27.74 14.49
C ARG A 516 18.06 -27.42 15.84
N ALA A 517 17.39 -28.41 16.42
CA ALA A 517 16.78 -28.33 17.74
C ALA A 517 17.84 -28.07 18.84
N PRO A 518 17.50 -27.36 19.94
CA PRO A 518 18.43 -27.09 21.02
C PRO A 518 18.47 -28.25 22.03
N SER A 519 19.66 -28.61 22.50
CA SER A 519 19.87 -29.40 23.72
C SER A 519 20.42 -28.51 24.85
N PRO A 520 20.15 -28.81 26.13
CA PRO A 520 20.19 -27.83 27.20
C PRO A 520 21.50 -27.79 28.01
N SER A 521 21.74 -26.60 28.58
CA SER A 521 22.36 -26.28 29.89
C SER A 521 23.72 -26.88 30.30
N ALA A 522 24.70 -26.00 30.57
CA ALA A 522 25.47 -25.90 31.82
C ALA A 522 26.39 -24.66 31.73
N GLU A 523 26.10 -23.61 32.51
CA GLU A 523 26.89 -23.15 33.67
C GLU A 523 28.05 -22.19 33.29
N ASP A 524 27.86 -20.92 33.68
CA ASP A 524 28.90 -19.89 33.90
C ASP A 524 29.92 -20.38 34.99
N PRO A 525 31.06 -19.73 35.34
CA PRO A 525 31.33 -18.28 35.18
C PRO A 525 32.83 -17.80 35.12
N ILE A 526 32.99 -16.47 34.99
CA ILE A 526 34.06 -15.52 35.42
C ILE A 526 35.52 -15.54 34.87
N ASP A 527 35.91 -14.33 34.42
CA ASP A 527 37.09 -13.51 34.82
C ASP A 527 38.37 -13.35 33.96
N VAL A 528 38.64 -12.04 33.68
CA VAL A 528 39.90 -11.27 33.84
C VAL A 528 41.11 -11.54 32.92
N ARG A 529 41.32 -10.56 32.01
CA ARG A 529 42.52 -9.67 31.87
C ARG A 529 43.93 -10.30 31.75
N LEU A 530 44.65 -9.95 30.66
CA LEU A 530 45.99 -9.29 30.62
C LEU A 530 46.82 -9.62 29.36
N ASP A 531 47.26 -8.54 28.71
CA ASP A 531 48.59 -8.22 28.13
C ASP A 531 49.40 -9.17 27.21
N ALA A 532 49.67 -8.60 26.03
CA ALA A 532 50.97 -8.33 25.40
C ALA A 532 52.15 -9.33 25.52
N SER A 533 52.71 -9.67 24.35
CA SER A 533 54.10 -9.39 23.90
C SER A 533 54.85 -10.58 23.26
N HIS A 534 55.76 -10.21 22.34
CA HIS A 534 56.94 -10.95 21.82
C HIS A 534 56.69 -12.12 20.85
N ALA A 535 57.54 -12.44 19.86
CA ALA A 535 58.76 -11.85 19.30
C ALA A 535 59.10 -12.56 17.97
N ALA A 536 60.08 -12.00 17.25
CA ALA A 536 60.62 -12.40 15.96
C ALA A 536 61.43 -13.72 15.90
N ALA A 537 61.54 -14.30 14.70
CA ALA A 537 62.72 -14.95 14.09
C ALA A 537 62.38 -15.33 12.62
N ALA A 538 63.02 -14.75 11.58
CA ALA A 538 64.15 -15.30 10.78
C ALA A 538 63.81 -16.62 10.03
N SER A 539 64.16 -16.93 8.78
CA SER A 539 64.91 -16.34 7.65
C SER A 539 65.00 -17.44 6.55
N ALA A 540 65.36 -17.04 5.32
CA ALA A 540 65.78 -17.83 4.14
C ALA A 540 64.67 -18.35 3.18
N ALA A 541 64.84 -18.46 1.84
CA ALA A 541 65.56 -17.73 0.77
C ALA A 541 65.47 -18.59 -0.52
N ALA A 542 65.69 -17.96 -1.69
CA ALA A 542 66.04 -18.53 -3.02
C ALA A 542 64.88 -19.08 -3.89
N THR A 543 64.80 -18.97 -5.23
CA THR A 543 65.41 -18.18 -6.33
C THR A 543 64.58 -18.51 -7.61
N ALA A 544 64.46 -17.59 -8.59
CA ALA A 544 63.76 -17.79 -9.88
C ALA A 544 64.58 -18.55 -10.95
N PRO A 545 63.97 -18.95 -12.09
CA PRO A 545 64.63 -18.74 -13.39
C PRO A 545 63.72 -18.31 -14.58
N ASN A 546 64.41 -17.81 -15.62
CA ASN A 546 64.01 -17.17 -16.89
C ASN A 546 63.65 -18.14 -18.06
N PRO A 547 63.17 -17.64 -19.23
CA PRO A 547 62.64 -18.44 -20.35
C PRO A 547 63.62 -18.59 -21.55
N PRO A 548 63.23 -19.32 -22.63
CA PRO A 548 63.87 -19.09 -23.93
C PRO A 548 62.91 -19.03 -25.15
N SER A 549 63.44 -18.42 -26.22
CA SER A 549 62.93 -18.30 -27.59
C SER A 549 63.86 -19.00 -28.59
N ILE A 550 63.37 -19.67 -29.64
CA ILE A 550 64.16 -20.02 -30.85
C ILE A 550 63.28 -20.01 -32.13
N TYR A 551 63.87 -19.50 -33.22
CA TYR A 551 63.41 -19.40 -34.61
C TYR A 551 63.36 -20.74 -35.39
N GLY A 552 62.48 -20.87 -36.38
CA GLY A 552 62.54 -21.91 -37.43
C GLY A 552 61.65 -21.60 -38.65
N ARG A 553 62.22 -21.69 -39.86
CA ARG A 553 61.65 -21.32 -41.17
C ARG A 553 61.30 -22.60 -41.94
N GLY A 554 60.13 -22.68 -42.58
CA GLY A 554 59.80 -23.77 -43.53
C GLY A 554 58.37 -23.68 -44.04
N GLY A 555 58.19 -23.57 -45.36
CA GLY A 555 56.88 -23.52 -46.01
C GLY A 555 56.34 -24.89 -46.42
N ALA A 556 55.01 -25.04 -46.42
CA ALA A 556 54.29 -26.02 -47.24
C ALA A 556 52.82 -25.61 -47.38
N ARG A 557 52.30 -25.76 -48.59
CA ARG A 557 50.93 -25.49 -49.03
C ARG A 557 49.97 -26.64 -48.67
N ALA A 558 48.69 -26.26 -48.53
CA ALA A 558 47.46 -27.02 -48.81
C ALA A 558 47.02 -28.16 -47.86
N ASN A 559 45.89 -27.94 -47.18
CA ASN A 559 44.65 -28.61 -47.61
C ASN A 559 43.41 -27.84 -47.12
N GLN A 560 42.49 -27.59 -48.05
CA GLN A 560 41.17 -27.01 -47.81
C GLN A 560 40.27 -28.09 -47.19
N GLY A 561 39.70 -27.78 -46.03
CA GLY A 561 38.52 -28.46 -45.48
C GLY A 561 37.59 -27.39 -44.93
N GLU A 562 36.41 -27.23 -45.54
CA GLU A 562 35.37 -26.32 -45.06
C GLU A 562 34.88 -26.77 -43.67
N GLU A 563 35.10 -25.94 -42.64
CA GLU A 563 34.35 -26.03 -41.38
C GLU A 563 32.98 -25.34 -41.55
N PRO A 564 31.87 -25.91 -41.05
CA PRO A 564 30.57 -25.25 -41.08
C PRO A 564 30.53 -24.08 -40.10
N ASP A 565 30.07 -22.92 -40.58
CA ASP A 565 29.94 -21.66 -39.84
C ASP A 565 29.42 -21.80 -38.40
N ALA A 566 30.21 -21.32 -37.44
CA ALA A 566 29.86 -21.25 -36.01
C ALA A 566 28.52 -20.55 -35.71
N ALA A 567 28.05 -19.71 -36.63
CA ALA A 567 26.75 -19.04 -36.56
C ALA A 567 25.55 -20.00 -36.70
N VAL A 568 25.69 -21.08 -37.48
CA VAL A 568 24.62 -22.08 -37.69
C VAL A 568 24.47 -22.97 -36.44
N CYS A 569 25.59 -23.29 -35.78
CA CYS A 569 25.60 -24.11 -34.57
C CYS A 569 24.95 -23.38 -33.37
N ALA A 570 25.19 -22.08 -33.21
CA ALA A 570 24.55 -21.26 -32.18
C ALA A 570 23.01 -21.14 -32.35
N HIS A 571 22.52 -21.08 -33.59
CA HIS A 571 21.08 -21.07 -33.87
C HIS A 571 20.39 -22.42 -33.57
N ALA A 572 21.09 -23.54 -33.80
CA ALA A 572 20.57 -24.87 -33.51
C ALA A 572 20.44 -25.14 -31.99
N VAL A 573 21.42 -24.70 -31.21
CA VAL A 573 21.39 -24.80 -29.73
C VAL A 573 20.26 -23.94 -29.15
N THR A 574 20.08 -22.72 -29.67
CA THR A 574 19.01 -21.83 -29.20
C THR A 574 17.62 -22.39 -29.51
N ARG A 575 17.40 -23.01 -30.68
CA ARG A 575 16.14 -23.71 -31.03
C ARG A 575 15.83 -24.89 -30.11
N ARG A 576 16.85 -25.65 -29.67
CA ARG A 576 16.66 -26.75 -28.72
C ARG A 576 16.19 -26.26 -27.36
N TYR A 577 16.76 -25.16 -26.85
CA TYR A 577 16.27 -24.54 -25.61
C TYR A 577 14.86 -23.94 -25.74
N TYR A 578 14.47 -23.42 -26.91
CA TYR A 578 13.10 -22.99 -27.18
C TYR A 578 12.11 -24.16 -27.22
N ALA A 579 12.45 -25.26 -27.89
CA ALA A 579 11.60 -26.44 -27.92
C ALA A 579 11.42 -27.03 -26.50
N LEU A 580 12.51 -27.10 -25.73
CA LEU A 580 12.48 -27.60 -24.36
C LEU A 580 11.62 -26.71 -23.43
N SER A 581 11.73 -25.38 -23.52
CA SER A 581 10.96 -24.46 -22.68
C SER A 581 9.47 -24.46 -23.03
N VAL A 582 9.10 -24.56 -24.30
CA VAL A 582 7.70 -24.73 -24.74
C VAL A 582 7.13 -26.05 -24.22
N SER A 583 7.93 -27.11 -24.23
CA SER A 583 7.52 -28.44 -23.76
C SER A 583 7.29 -28.45 -22.25
N ILE A 584 8.21 -27.89 -21.47
CA ILE A 584 8.08 -27.75 -20.01
C ILE A 584 6.90 -26.84 -19.66
N GLY A 585 6.74 -25.72 -20.37
CA GLY A 585 5.62 -24.80 -20.19
C GLY A 585 4.27 -25.47 -20.45
N ALA A 586 4.15 -26.25 -21.53
CA ALA A 586 2.93 -26.99 -21.86
C ALA A 586 2.60 -28.05 -20.79
N VAL A 587 3.59 -28.77 -20.28
CA VAL A 587 3.41 -29.77 -19.20
C VAL A 587 2.97 -29.08 -17.90
N ALA A 588 3.59 -27.96 -17.53
CA ALA A 588 3.21 -27.21 -16.34
C ALA A 588 1.78 -26.66 -16.44
N LEU A 589 1.38 -26.17 -17.62
CA LEU A 589 0.05 -25.64 -17.88
C LEU A 589 -1.01 -26.74 -17.85
N ALA A 590 -0.72 -27.91 -18.45
CA ALA A 590 -1.58 -29.08 -18.39
C ALA A 590 -1.77 -29.59 -16.95
N TYR A 591 -0.70 -29.64 -16.15
CA TYR A 591 -0.77 -30.07 -14.76
C TYR A 591 -1.48 -29.06 -13.85
N SER A 592 -1.37 -27.77 -14.16
CA SER A 592 -2.02 -26.67 -13.41
C SER A 592 -3.48 -26.46 -13.79
N ALA A 593 -3.91 -26.90 -14.98
CA ALA A 593 -5.29 -26.76 -15.43
C ALA A 593 -6.29 -27.49 -14.52
N VAL A 594 -5.92 -28.66 -13.98
CA VAL A 594 -6.79 -29.46 -13.09
C VAL A 594 -7.09 -28.76 -11.76
N PRO A 595 -6.10 -28.28 -10.97
CA PRO A 595 -6.37 -27.54 -9.75
C PRO A 595 -7.05 -26.19 -10.02
N LEU A 596 -6.72 -25.50 -11.13
CA LEU A 596 -7.39 -24.25 -11.51
C LEU A 596 -8.87 -24.48 -11.86
N TYR A 597 -9.18 -25.54 -12.62
CA TYR A 597 -10.55 -25.96 -12.90
C TYR A 597 -11.31 -26.27 -11.62
N LYS A 598 -10.70 -27.00 -10.67
CA LYS A 598 -11.29 -27.26 -9.36
C LYS A 598 -11.58 -25.99 -8.56
N MET A 599 -10.65 -25.04 -8.55
CA MET A 599 -10.83 -23.75 -7.87
C MET A 599 -12.01 -22.97 -8.48
N VAL A 600 -12.11 -22.93 -9.80
CA VAL A 600 -13.19 -22.26 -10.53
C VAL A 600 -14.54 -22.96 -10.27
N CYS A 601 -14.60 -24.28 -10.34
CA CYS A 601 -15.84 -25.02 -10.06
C CYS A 601 -16.31 -24.86 -8.60
N GLN A 602 -15.39 -24.82 -7.64
CA GLN A 602 -15.69 -24.67 -6.21
C GLN A 602 -16.05 -23.23 -5.80
N THR A 603 -15.65 -22.24 -6.59
CA THR A 603 -15.97 -20.82 -6.32
C THR A 603 -17.25 -20.37 -7.02
N ILE A 604 -17.58 -20.98 -8.15
CA ILE A 604 -18.72 -20.58 -8.99
C ILE A 604 -19.89 -21.58 -8.87
N GLY A 605 -19.69 -22.73 -8.22
CA GLY A 605 -20.73 -23.77 -8.07
C GLY A 605 -21.04 -24.53 -9.37
N TRP A 606 -20.11 -24.49 -10.33
CA TRP A 606 -20.29 -25.10 -11.65
C TRP A 606 -20.37 -26.63 -11.52
N GLY A 607 -21.45 -27.24 -12.05
CA GLY A 607 -21.73 -28.68 -11.92
C GLY A 607 -22.51 -29.11 -10.67
N GLY A 608 -23.13 -28.18 -9.93
CA GLY A 608 -23.97 -28.49 -8.76
C GLY A 608 -23.19 -28.86 -7.50
N GLN A 609 -21.86 -28.62 -7.53
CA GLN A 609 -21.01 -28.69 -6.35
C GLN A 609 -21.22 -27.42 -5.50
N PRO A 610 -21.53 -27.56 -4.20
CA PRO A 610 -21.73 -26.42 -3.32
C PRO A 610 -20.44 -25.61 -3.20
N VAL A 611 -20.58 -24.27 -3.26
CA VAL A 611 -19.49 -23.35 -2.94
C VAL A 611 -19.10 -23.57 -1.48
N ARG A 612 -17.80 -23.44 -1.12
CA ARG A 612 -17.37 -23.38 0.29
C ARG A 612 -18.02 -22.16 0.95
N ALA A 613 -19.23 -22.33 1.46
CA ALA A 613 -19.92 -21.31 2.23
C ALA A 613 -19.40 -21.35 3.68
N HIS A 614 -18.79 -20.23 4.06
CA HIS A 614 -18.60 -19.70 5.42
C HIS A 614 -18.18 -20.71 6.50
N GLN A 615 -16.86 -20.89 6.62
CA GLN A 615 -16.27 -21.27 7.89
C GLN A 615 -16.55 -20.13 8.90
N PRO A 616 -16.91 -20.40 10.17
CA PRO A 616 -17.17 -19.34 11.14
C PRO A 616 -15.92 -18.47 11.28
N GLY A 617 -15.92 -17.26 10.69
CA GLY A 617 -14.83 -16.31 10.86
C GLY A 617 -14.47 -15.37 9.70
N ASP A 618 -15.01 -15.49 8.48
CA ASP A 618 -14.51 -14.68 7.34
C ASP A 618 -15.31 -13.40 7.04
N ASP A 619 -16.49 -13.25 7.63
CA ASP A 619 -17.28 -12.02 7.61
C ASP A 619 -18.08 -11.91 8.90
N GLY A 620 -17.82 -10.88 9.70
CA GLY A 620 -18.47 -10.62 11.00
C GLY A 620 -19.98 -10.31 10.94
N SER A 621 -20.69 -10.77 9.91
CA SER A 621 -22.14 -10.86 9.92
C SER A 621 -22.55 -12.11 10.69
N ASP A 622 -23.14 -11.92 11.85
CA ASP A 622 -23.70 -12.99 12.67
C ASP A 622 -24.69 -13.84 11.84
N ILE A 623 -24.54 -15.17 11.87
CA ILE A 623 -25.37 -16.14 11.13
C ILE A 623 -26.86 -15.91 11.45
N SER A 624 -27.15 -15.42 12.66
CA SER A 624 -28.48 -15.03 13.13
C SER A 624 -29.22 -14.04 12.19
N SER A 625 -28.48 -13.18 11.48
CA SER A 625 -29.06 -12.18 10.57
C SER A 625 -29.57 -12.76 9.25
N ARG A 626 -29.07 -13.93 8.82
CA ARG A 626 -29.44 -14.60 7.56
C ARG A 626 -30.55 -15.63 7.70
N VAL A 627 -30.87 -16.03 8.94
CA VAL A 627 -31.89 -17.05 9.27
C VAL A 627 -33.24 -16.40 9.64
N VAL A 628 -33.55 -15.27 9.01
CA VAL A 628 -34.83 -14.55 9.20
C VAL A 628 -35.72 -14.82 7.99
N PRO A 629 -36.89 -15.47 8.15
CA PRO A 629 -37.78 -15.76 7.03
C PRO A 629 -38.27 -14.50 6.32
N VAL A 630 -38.08 -14.42 5.00
CA VAL A 630 -38.63 -13.33 4.18
C VAL A 630 -40.09 -13.63 3.88
N LYS A 631 -41.00 -13.01 4.63
CA LYS A 631 -42.45 -13.30 4.59
C LYS A 631 -43.13 -12.96 3.26
N ASP A 632 -42.58 -12.01 2.50
CA ASP A 632 -43.14 -11.56 1.21
C ASP A 632 -42.65 -12.38 0.01
N ALA A 633 -41.78 -13.38 0.23
CA ALA A 633 -41.22 -14.22 -0.82
C ALA A 633 -42.07 -15.46 -1.12
N GLN A 634 -41.95 -16.00 -2.33
CA GLN A 634 -42.56 -17.28 -2.69
C GLN A 634 -41.84 -18.44 -1.99
N ARG A 635 -42.59 -19.44 -1.51
CA ARG A 635 -42.02 -20.66 -0.94
C ARG A 635 -41.34 -21.48 -2.04
N ILE A 636 -40.16 -22.00 -1.74
CA ILE A 636 -39.38 -22.87 -2.61
C ILE A 636 -39.57 -24.32 -2.13
N ARG A 637 -39.86 -25.22 -3.07
CA ARG A 637 -40.00 -26.66 -2.82
C ARG A 637 -38.63 -27.33 -2.82
N VAL A 638 -38.21 -27.89 -1.69
CA VAL A 638 -36.98 -28.68 -1.56
C VAL A 638 -37.34 -30.15 -1.58
N THR A 639 -36.90 -30.86 -2.62
CA THR A 639 -37.10 -32.30 -2.82
C THR A 639 -35.85 -33.07 -2.40
N PHE A 640 -36.03 -34.26 -1.83
CA PHE A 640 -34.93 -35.07 -1.32
C PHE A 640 -34.78 -36.36 -2.11
N ASN A 641 -33.57 -36.61 -2.60
CA ASN A 641 -33.22 -37.82 -3.33
C ASN A 641 -32.04 -38.53 -2.65
N SER A 642 -32.01 -39.85 -2.73
CA SER A 642 -30.98 -40.69 -2.14
C SER A 642 -30.53 -41.80 -3.09
N SER A 643 -29.25 -42.14 -3.00
CA SER A 643 -28.64 -43.25 -3.72
C SER A 643 -27.53 -43.86 -2.87
N VAL A 644 -27.21 -45.12 -3.15
CA VAL A 644 -26.09 -45.86 -2.54
C VAL A 644 -25.26 -46.46 -3.65
N SER A 645 -23.95 -46.52 -3.45
CA SER A 645 -23.04 -47.26 -4.34
C SER A 645 -23.31 -48.76 -4.25
N ASP A 646 -23.23 -49.49 -5.37
CA ASP A 646 -23.48 -50.94 -5.44
C ASP A 646 -22.59 -51.78 -4.51
N THR A 647 -21.44 -51.23 -4.11
CA THR A 647 -20.48 -51.87 -3.18
C THR A 647 -20.80 -51.65 -1.69
N LEU A 648 -21.87 -50.91 -1.38
CA LEU A 648 -22.32 -50.61 -0.03
C LEU A 648 -23.72 -51.23 0.18
N PRO A 649 -23.86 -52.33 0.93
CA PRO A 649 -25.13 -53.02 1.15
C PRO A 649 -26.01 -52.26 2.17
N TRP A 650 -26.26 -50.99 1.92
CA TRP A 650 -27.09 -50.12 2.75
C TRP A 650 -28.39 -49.79 2.03
N LYS A 651 -29.49 -49.72 2.78
CA LYS A 651 -30.73 -49.12 2.32
C LYS A 651 -30.79 -47.70 2.86
N PHE A 652 -30.71 -46.70 1.97
CA PHE A 652 -30.71 -45.28 2.34
C PHE A 652 -31.85 -44.54 1.62
N VAL A 653 -32.82 -44.05 2.38
CA VAL A 653 -34.05 -43.43 1.85
C VAL A 653 -34.42 -42.16 2.61
N PRO A 654 -34.89 -41.09 1.95
CA PRO A 654 -35.44 -39.93 2.63
C PRO A 654 -36.75 -40.30 3.34
N GLN A 655 -36.96 -39.80 4.57
CA GLN A 655 -38.24 -39.98 5.28
C GLN A 655 -39.32 -39.04 4.75
N GLN A 656 -38.96 -37.78 4.46
CA GLN A 656 -39.83 -36.83 3.75
C GLN A 656 -39.35 -36.63 2.30
N ARG A 657 -40.29 -36.69 1.34
CA ARG A 657 -39.99 -36.53 -0.10
C ARG A 657 -39.75 -35.09 -0.51
N GLU A 658 -40.46 -34.15 0.13
CA GLU A 658 -40.31 -32.72 -0.12
C GLU A 658 -40.68 -31.89 1.12
N VAL A 659 -40.11 -30.69 1.22
CA VAL A 659 -40.45 -29.65 2.22
C VAL A 659 -40.52 -28.30 1.50
N SER A 660 -41.49 -27.46 1.87
CA SER A 660 -41.67 -26.13 1.27
C SER A 660 -41.24 -25.04 2.25
N VAL A 661 -40.19 -24.28 1.91
CA VAL A 661 -39.54 -23.30 2.80
C VAL A 661 -39.50 -21.91 2.18
N LEU A 662 -39.60 -20.87 3.00
CA LEU A 662 -39.28 -19.50 2.62
C LEU A 662 -37.75 -19.29 2.58
N PRO A 663 -37.23 -18.40 1.73
CA PRO A 663 -35.86 -17.91 1.87
C PRO A 663 -35.63 -17.34 3.28
N GLY A 664 -34.53 -17.75 3.93
CA GLY A 664 -34.21 -17.47 5.33
C GLY A 664 -34.93 -18.34 6.37
N GLU A 665 -35.91 -19.17 5.98
CA GLU A 665 -36.55 -20.15 6.88
C GLU A 665 -35.67 -21.40 7.02
N THR A 666 -35.44 -21.83 8.26
CA THR A 666 -34.73 -23.08 8.55
C THR A 666 -35.67 -24.27 8.47
N ALA A 667 -35.16 -25.37 7.93
CA ALA A 667 -35.86 -26.64 7.85
C ALA A 667 -34.97 -27.81 8.23
N LEU A 668 -35.62 -28.83 8.80
CA LEU A 668 -35.01 -30.10 9.19
C LEU A 668 -35.62 -31.22 8.37
N ALA A 669 -34.76 -32.06 7.79
CA ALA A 669 -35.15 -33.22 7.01
C ALA A 669 -34.40 -34.47 7.49
N PHE A 670 -35.09 -35.59 7.62
CA PHE A 670 -34.49 -36.87 8.02
C PHE A 670 -34.30 -37.83 6.84
N TYR A 671 -33.17 -38.51 6.83
CA TYR A 671 -32.96 -39.71 6.03
C TYR A 671 -32.83 -40.92 6.94
N LYS A 672 -33.16 -42.11 6.43
CA LYS A 672 -33.02 -43.37 7.15
C LYS A 672 -32.02 -44.26 6.44
N ALA A 673 -31.00 -44.69 7.16
CA ALA A 673 -29.97 -45.60 6.68
C ALA A 673 -30.04 -46.92 7.46
N THR A 674 -30.09 -48.04 6.75
CA THR A 674 -30.05 -49.39 7.33
C THR A 674 -28.90 -50.17 6.71
N ASN A 675 -28.01 -50.71 7.54
CA ASN A 675 -26.98 -51.63 7.09
C ASN A 675 -27.59 -53.04 6.92
N GLN A 676 -27.67 -53.52 5.67
CA GLN A 676 -28.19 -54.86 5.34
C GLN A 676 -27.09 -55.91 5.25
N GLY A 677 -25.83 -55.54 5.52
CA GLY A 677 -24.70 -56.45 5.57
C GLY A 677 -24.60 -57.21 6.90
N ASP A 678 -23.75 -58.24 6.89
CA ASP A 678 -23.39 -59.09 8.02
C ASP A 678 -22.23 -58.54 8.87
N LYS A 679 -21.68 -57.38 8.48
CA LYS A 679 -20.51 -56.74 9.11
C LYS A 679 -20.75 -55.26 9.32
N ASP A 680 -20.02 -54.69 10.25
CA ASP A 680 -19.95 -53.25 10.45
C ASP A 680 -19.29 -52.59 9.25
N ILE A 681 -19.94 -51.56 8.69
CA ILE A 681 -19.44 -50.86 7.51
C ILE A 681 -19.39 -49.36 7.82
N ILE A 682 -18.35 -48.71 7.33
CA ILE A 682 -18.21 -47.26 7.38
C ILE A 682 -18.59 -46.70 6.01
N GLY A 683 -19.58 -45.82 6.00
CA GLY A 683 -20.06 -45.10 4.83
C GLY A 683 -19.70 -43.62 4.90
N VAL A 684 -19.45 -43.01 3.75
CA VAL A 684 -19.30 -41.55 3.61
C VAL A 684 -20.26 -41.05 2.55
N ALA A 685 -21.01 -40.00 2.87
CA ALA A 685 -21.96 -39.38 1.96
C ALA A 685 -21.37 -38.17 1.23
N THR A 686 -21.63 -38.08 -0.07
CA THR A 686 -21.52 -36.83 -0.85
C THR A 686 -22.91 -36.33 -1.22
N TYR A 687 -23.01 -35.06 -1.58
CA TYR A 687 -24.27 -34.48 -2.00
C TYR A 687 -24.09 -33.52 -3.18
N SER A 688 -25.19 -33.25 -3.88
CA SER A 688 -25.29 -32.22 -4.90
C SER A 688 -26.65 -31.52 -4.84
N VAL A 689 -26.69 -30.27 -5.32
CA VAL A 689 -27.91 -29.46 -5.39
C VAL A 689 -28.25 -29.21 -6.86
N THR A 690 -29.51 -29.43 -7.24
CA THR A 690 -30.02 -29.25 -8.60
C THR A 690 -31.26 -28.34 -8.58
N PRO A 691 -31.40 -27.35 -9.47
CA PRO A 691 -30.44 -26.89 -10.48
C PRO A 691 -29.15 -26.31 -9.90
N ALA A 692 -28.04 -26.39 -10.65
CA ALA A 692 -26.70 -26.00 -10.16
C ALA A 692 -26.61 -24.55 -9.67
N GLN A 693 -27.36 -23.63 -10.28
CA GLN A 693 -27.42 -22.22 -9.87
C GLN A 693 -27.97 -22.00 -8.44
N CYS A 694 -28.63 -23.00 -7.85
CA CYS A 694 -29.14 -22.94 -6.48
C CYS A 694 -28.08 -23.32 -5.44
N ALA A 695 -26.99 -23.98 -5.85
CA ALA A 695 -25.97 -24.52 -4.94
C ALA A 695 -25.28 -23.45 -4.07
N PRO A 696 -25.01 -22.20 -4.54
CA PRO A 696 -24.44 -21.15 -3.69
C PRO A 696 -25.38 -20.69 -2.58
N TYR A 697 -26.69 -20.79 -2.80
CA TYR A 697 -27.74 -20.29 -1.88
C TYR A 697 -28.27 -21.37 -0.94
N PHE A 698 -27.82 -22.62 -1.07
CA PHE A 698 -28.24 -23.73 -0.22
C PHE A 698 -27.23 -23.92 0.91
N SER A 699 -27.60 -23.52 2.13
CA SER A 699 -26.71 -23.57 3.29
C SER A 699 -27.12 -24.67 4.26
N LYS A 700 -26.18 -25.58 4.56
CA LYS A 700 -26.38 -26.65 5.53
C LYS A 700 -25.78 -26.24 6.87
N ILE A 701 -26.62 -26.18 7.90
CA ILE A 701 -26.20 -25.84 9.25
C ILE A 701 -25.65 -27.09 9.96
N GLN A 702 -26.28 -28.26 9.78
CA GLN A 702 -25.79 -29.55 10.28
C GLN A 702 -26.05 -30.66 9.25
N CYS A 703 -25.04 -31.49 8.96
CA CYS A 703 -25.14 -32.62 8.02
C CYS A 703 -24.16 -33.76 8.39
N PHE A 704 -24.58 -35.02 8.20
CA PHE A 704 -23.74 -36.22 8.18
C PHE A 704 -22.79 -36.35 6.96
N CYS A 705 -22.69 -35.29 6.15
CA CYS A 705 -21.91 -35.23 4.92
C CYS A 705 -20.42 -35.17 5.26
N PHE A 706 -19.57 -35.94 4.57
CA PHE A 706 -18.11 -35.93 4.77
C PHE A 706 -17.62 -36.36 6.17
N GLU A 707 -18.51 -36.86 7.02
CA GLU A 707 -18.19 -37.54 8.26
C GLU A 707 -18.29 -39.06 8.05
N GLU A 708 -17.43 -39.81 8.73
CA GLU A 708 -17.44 -41.27 8.68
C GLU A 708 -18.61 -41.79 9.51
N GLN A 709 -19.62 -42.34 8.83
CA GLN A 709 -20.78 -42.94 9.48
C GLN A 709 -20.55 -44.44 9.60
N ARG A 710 -20.34 -44.93 10.83
CA ARG A 710 -20.28 -46.38 11.10
C ARG A 710 -21.68 -46.88 11.43
N LEU A 711 -22.15 -47.88 10.67
CA LEU A 711 -23.35 -48.65 11.02
C LEU A 711 -22.96 -50.09 11.28
N ASN A 712 -23.38 -50.62 12.42
CA ASN A 712 -23.20 -52.03 12.77
C ASN A 712 -24.07 -52.92 11.88
N ALA A 713 -23.77 -54.21 11.82
CA ALA A 713 -24.58 -55.16 11.05
C ALA A 713 -26.06 -55.13 11.48
N GLY A 714 -26.98 -54.93 10.53
CA GLY A 714 -28.43 -54.85 10.79
C GLY A 714 -28.91 -53.53 11.43
N GLU A 715 -28.01 -52.61 11.78
CA GLU A 715 -28.36 -51.35 12.45
C GLU A 715 -29.12 -50.40 11.52
N THR A 716 -30.08 -49.66 12.09
CA THR A 716 -30.86 -48.64 11.41
C THR A 716 -30.77 -47.32 12.17
N VAL A 717 -30.38 -46.25 11.49
CA VAL A 717 -30.18 -44.91 12.08
C VAL A 717 -30.93 -43.85 11.26
N ASP A 718 -31.53 -42.90 11.98
CA ASP A 718 -32.09 -41.68 11.39
C ASP A 718 -31.02 -40.58 11.36
N MET A 719 -30.82 -40.01 10.18
CA MET A 719 -29.77 -39.05 9.86
C MET A 719 -30.38 -37.68 9.54
N PRO A 720 -30.31 -36.70 10.47
CA PRO A 720 -30.87 -35.37 10.25
C PRO A 720 -30.01 -34.51 9.31
N VAL A 721 -30.68 -33.68 8.52
CA VAL A 721 -30.11 -32.61 7.70
C VAL A 721 -30.80 -31.30 8.04
N PHE A 722 -30.07 -30.38 8.65
CA PHE A 722 -30.57 -29.05 9.01
C PHE A 722 -30.03 -28.01 8.02
N PHE A 723 -30.91 -27.27 7.36
CA PHE A 723 -30.55 -26.36 6.27
C PHE A 723 -31.47 -25.14 6.18
N TYR A 724 -31.05 -24.14 5.41
CA TYR A 724 -31.86 -23.01 4.96
C TYR A 724 -31.47 -22.58 3.54
N LEU A 725 -32.32 -21.76 2.91
CA LEU A 725 -32.01 -21.11 1.64
C LEU A 725 -31.66 -19.64 1.91
N ASP A 726 -30.50 -19.16 1.46
CA ASP A 726 -30.06 -17.78 1.70
C ASP A 726 -31.00 -16.76 1.01
N PRO A 727 -31.54 -15.76 1.73
CA PRO A 727 -32.37 -14.68 1.16
C PRO A 727 -31.78 -13.97 -0.06
N ASP A 728 -30.44 -13.92 -0.20
CA ASP A 728 -29.76 -13.29 -1.33
C ASP A 728 -30.16 -13.89 -2.69
N LEU A 729 -30.71 -15.12 -2.71
CA LEU A 729 -31.26 -15.74 -3.91
C LEU A 729 -32.34 -14.90 -4.59
N LEU A 730 -33.06 -14.05 -3.83
CA LEU A 730 -34.12 -13.19 -4.36
C LEU A 730 -33.58 -12.04 -5.21
N ASN A 731 -32.33 -11.63 -4.97
CA ASN A 731 -31.68 -10.53 -5.67
C ASN A 731 -30.94 -11.00 -6.94
N ASP A 732 -30.78 -12.31 -7.13
CA ASP A 732 -30.09 -12.88 -8.29
C ASP A 732 -31.04 -13.07 -9.48
N ILE A 733 -30.68 -12.46 -10.60
CA ILE A 733 -31.43 -12.56 -11.86
C ILE A 733 -31.49 -14.01 -12.37
N ASN A 734 -30.48 -14.84 -12.07
CA ASN A 734 -30.40 -16.25 -12.49
C ASN A 734 -31.31 -17.16 -11.68
N MET A 735 -31.84 -16.70 -10.54
CA MET A 735 -32.77 -17.45 -9.69
C MET A 735 -34.24 -17.22 -10.06
N ARG A 736 -34.53 -16.32 -11.02
CA ARG A 736 -35.90 -16.05 -11.48
C ARG A 736 -36.55 -17.32 -12.06
N GLY A 737 -37.71 -17.69 -11.52
CA GLY A 737 -38.49 -18.84 -11.99
C GLY A 737 -38.08 -20.19 -11.38
N VAL A 738 -37.07 -20.23 -10.51
CA VAL A 738 -36.73 -21.44 -9.77
C VAL A 738 -37.71 -21.62 -8.61
N GLN A 739 -38.55 -22.66 -8.70
CA GLN A 739 -39.52 -23.01 -7.66
C GLN A 739 -39.19 -24.32 -6.93
N THR A 740 -38.29 -25.12 -7.50
CA THR A 740 -37.92 -26.45 -6.98
C THR A 740 -36.41 -26.59 -6.91
N VAL A 741 -35.93 -27.05 -5.76
CA VAL A 741 -34.54 -27.40 -5.49
C VAL A 741 -34.50 -28.88 -5.10
N THR A 742 -33.60 -29.66 -5.69
CA THR A 742 -33.41 -31.07 -5.37
C THR A 742 -32.08 -31.26 -4.67
N LEU A 743 -32.14 -31.86 -3.48
CA LEU A 743 -30.99 -32.25 -2.70
C LEU A 743 -30.73 -33.74 -2.89
N ASN A 744 -29.68 -34.07 -3.64
CA ASN A 744 -29.28 -35.44 -3.90
C ASN A 744 -28.18 -35.86 -2.93
N TYR A 745 -28.35 -37.01 -2.29
CA TYR A 745 -27.30 -37.65 -1.50
C TYR A 745 -26.90 -39.01 -2.10
N THR A 746 -25.60 -39.29 -2.06
CA THR A 746 -25.05 -40.58 -2.45
C THR A 746 -24.08 -41.09 -1.40
N PHE A 747 -24.31 -42.30 -0.90
CA PHE A 747 -23.41 -42.96 0.04
C PHE A 747 -22.42 -43.88 -0.66
N PHE A 748 -21.17 -43.83 -0.22
CA PHE A 748 -20.07 -44.68 -0.68
C PHE A 748 -19.44 -45.42 0.49
N LYS A 749 -18.94 -46.64 0.24
CA LYS A 749 -18.13 -47.37 1.22
C LYS A 749 -16.79 -46.66 1.41
N ALA A 750 -16.42 -46.35 2.65
CA ALA A 750 -15.10 -45.80 2.97
C ALA A 750 -14.01 -46.83 2.63
N ARG A 751 -12.94 -46.40 1.95
CA ARG A 751 -11.74 -47.22 1.72
C ARG A 751 -10.60 -46.64 2.53
N TYR A 752 -9.86 -47.50 3.22
CA TYR A 752 -8.63 -47.12 3.92
C TYR A 752 -7.45 -47.81 3.23
N ASP A 753 -6.33 -47.10 3.11
CA ASP A 753 -5.08 -47.71 2.66
C ASP A 753 -4.47 -48.60 3.76
N ASN A 754 -3.43 -49.37 3.42
CA ASN A 754 -2.74 -50.26 4.36
C ASN A 754 -2.07 -49.52 5.54
N ASN A 755 -2.02 -48.18 5.52
CA ASN A 755 -1.49 -47.33 6.57
C ASN A 755 -2.61 -46.64 7.39
N GLY A 756 -3.86 -47.06 7.20
CA GLY A 756 -5.02 -46.53 7.93
C GLY A 756 -5.48 -45.14 7.50
N ARG A 757 -5.01 -44.61 6.36
CA ARG A 757 -5.47 -43.32 5.84
C ARG A 757 -6.68 -43.49 4.94
N PHE A 758 -7.68 -42.63 5.15
CA PHE A 758 -8.91 -42.56 4.36
C PHE A 758 -8.61 -42.19 2.90
N GLN A 759 -9.00 -43.07 1.96
CA GLN A 759 -9.02 -42.80 0.52
C GLN A 759 -10.41 -42.31 0.13
N ARG A 760 -10.51 -41.04 -0.27
CA ARG A 760 -11.74 -40.48 -0.85
C ARG A 760 -12.13 -41.26 -2.11
N PRO A 761 -13.41 -41.61 -2.31
CA PRO A 761 -13.87 -42.16 -3.57
C PRO A 761 -13.54 -41.17 -4.70
N MET A 762 -12.91 -41.64 -5.78
CA MET A 762 -12.88 -40.86 -7.02
C MET A 762 -14.30 -40.82 -7.59
N ALA A 763 -14.81 -39.61 -7.87
CA ALA A 763 -16.00 -39.47 -8.68
C ALA A 763 -15.71 -40.10 -10.05
N ALA A 764 -16.55 -41.04 -10.48
CA ALA A 764 -16.51 -41.59 -11.83
C ALA A 764 -16.94 -40.52 -12.84
#